data_AF-A0A3M1YHC5-F1
#
_entry.id   AF-A0A3M1YHC5-F1
#
_cell.length_a   1.000
_cell.length_b   1.000
_cell.length_c   1.000
_cell.angle_alpha   90.00
_cell.angle_beta   90.00
_cell.angle_gamma   90.00
#
_symmetry.space_group_name_H-M   'P 1'
#
loop_
_entity.id
_entity.type
_entity.pdbx_description
1 polymer ?
#
loop_
_entity_poly.entity_id
_entity_poly.type
_entity_poly.pdbx_seq_one_letter_code
_entity_poly.pdbx_strand_id
1 'polypeptide(L)'
;MHRFGAVRRFWYSQNFRECVKLINSIKKNGMNHLLHKVELRACFSALIQFALFLLFLFQFQTIWAEGSKDFVNYPGHRLYLDTRDPQQMKVYAGPGEFINVGASHVGMNGGFIQVYRPDGTLHATFDDNSLGVAVIHNNVEEQNGPIGGGLGYIPGVVQVDTANAGIWTVIFDYPDYEEATFPNILNSAPWDLTNQPSTRTVVLSWDITVSQGAAGDQGGTLLEGRVYSNEYISLLRGNGVTTSPVFYVFTQDGYLYEVTFSETDPFRFPISSNSFGLVTGDLKPIYKSKNESEFRRDADPASWSPDSLYLYEPQAEDFGPLVNNKIFFNPPASDMPSTAMNTDIFRNNTHQTWLYNNLLQLEIDTFFFQGFDPDLIGCPGNVMEFSSGGWFIISANANGQATLELDLNENGLFGDPEDITIQQNLEAGIDSIFWDGNNGLGNPIPIDPSFTMTYRGSIRYGEIHISMTDIENNLGGVTFKLLNAPPNVPDSLFFYDHSDIGGAVSGGGTPGNALPTSTPYTYSGNFGNNRFLDQWIFTTFNIAETPVTIEVVQDCPCDALGATPNLVIPQPNLSACEGSSVVLMAMNNPDSATTNIDSLTYMWSGPGGFIFEETLAPGDTSRLALNNLTLATAGIYTVTSTSNLGCSDGPDTLNLTVFPGLNITSLIGGGDICPAASHEISA
;
A
#
# COMPACT_ATOMS: atom_id res chain seq x y z
N MET A 1 -27.43 -41.37 -16.03
CA MET A 1 -27.94 -42.30 -17.08
C MET A 1 -27.21 -41.95 -18.37
N HIS A 2 -26.63 -42.95 -19.06
CA HIS A 2 -25.86 -42.87 -20.32
C HIS A 2 -24.48 -42.17 -20.35
N ARG A 3 -23.44 -42.88 -19.88
CA ARG A 3 -22.15 -43.16 -20.58
C ARG A 3 -21.11 -43.75 -19.59
N PHE A 4 -21.36 -44.96 -19.10
CA PHE A 4 -20.36 -45.80 -18.39
C PHE A 4 -20.24 -47.18 -19.06
N GLY A 5 -20.21 -47.19 -20.39
CA GLY A 5 -20.21 -48.41 -21.21
C GLY A 5 -18.84 -48.86 -21.75
N ALA A 6 -17.77 -48.08 -21.56
CA ALA A 6 -16.52 -48.28 -22.31
C ALA A 6 -15.25 -48.57 -21.47
N VAL A 7 -15.32 -48.60 -20.13
CA VAL A 7 -14.12 -48.80 -19.29
C VAL A 7 -14.00 -50.21 -18.70
N ARG A 8 -15.00 -51.09 -18.87
CA ARG A 8 -14.91 -52.50 -18.40
C ARG A 8 -14.19 -53.48 -19.34
N ARG A 9 -13.57 -53.01 -20.44
CA ARG A 9 -12.89 -53.87 -21.42
C ARG A 9 -11.44 -53.52 -21.75
N PHE A 10 -10.79 -52.68 -20.96
CA PHE A 10 -9.35 -52.49 -21.08
C PHE A 10 -8.66 -52.93 -19.78
N TRP A 11 -7.67 -53.79 -19.92
CA TRP A 11 -6.81 -54.37 -18.86
C TRP A 11 -7.31 -55.61 -18.12
N TYR A 12 -7.76 -56.62 -18.88
CA TYR A 12 -7.18 -57.95 -18.70
C TYR A 12 -6.05 -58.08 -19.73
N SER A 13 -4.91 -57.42 -19.50
CA SER A 13 -3.79 -57.56 -20.42
C SER A 13 -3.37 -59.03 -20.44
N GLN A 14 -3.15 -59.60 -21.63
CA GLN A 14 -2.62 -60.96 -21.80
C GLN A 14 -1.43 -61.22 -20.86
N ASN A 15 -0.62 -60.18 -20.61
CA ASN A 15 0.55 -60.19 -19.75
C ASN A 15 0.28 -60.59 -18.28
N PHE A 16 -0.87 -60.21 -17.68
CA PHE A 16 -1.16 -60.58 -16.29
C PHE A 16 -1.55 -62.06 -16.15
N ARG A 17 -2.35 -62.58 -17.10
CA ARG A 17 -2.67 -64.02 -17.14
C ARG A 17 -1.43 -64.87 -17.43
N GLU A 18 -0.53 -64.39 -18.28
CA GLU A 18 0.75 -65.07 -18.55
C GLU A 18 1.69 -65.01 -17.33
N CYS A 19 1.75 -63.92 -16.56
CA CYS A 19 2.51 -63.88 -15.29
C CYS A 19 1.99 -64.89 -14.25
N VAL A 20 0.67 -65.01 -14.08
CA VAL A 20 0.09 -65.98 -13.12
C VAL A 20 0.36 -67.43 -13.56
N LYS A 21 0.36 -67.71 -14.88
CA LYS A 21 0.77 -69.02 -15.42
C LYS A 21 2.26 -69.28 -15.21
N LEU A 22 3.11 -68.26 -15.37
CA LEU A 22 4.57 -68.36 -15.16
C LEU A 22 4.92 -68.68 -13.71
N ILE A 23 4.29 -67.99 -12.74
CA ILE A 23 4.49 -68.24 -11.30
C ILE A 23 4.05 -69.67 -10.92
N ASN A 24 2.94 -70.14 -11.48
CA ASN A 24 2.46 -71.50 -11.25
C ASN A 24 3.31 -72.58 -11.94
N SER A 25 3.97 -72.26 -13.06
CA SER A 25 4.92 -73.12 -13.76
C SER A 25 6.25 -73.27 -13.00
N ILE A 26 6.78 -72.15 -12.46
CA ILE A 26 8.01 -72.12 -11.65
C ILE A 26 7.86 -72.95 -10.36
N LYS A 27 6.67 -72.96 -9.74
CA LYS A 27 6.37 -73.83 -8.58
C LYS A 27 6.35 -75.32 -8.89
N LYS A 28 6.17 -75.73 -10.15
CA LYS A 28 5.92 -77.14 -10.51
C LYS A 28 7.15 -77.90 -11.02
N ASN A 29 8.13 -77.24 -11.65
CA ASN A 29 9.14 -77.96 -12.47
C ASN A 29 10.63 -77.70 -12.14
N GLY A 30 10.97 -76.89 -11.13
CA GLY A 30 12.39 -76.66 -10.77
C GLY A 30 13.15 -75.80 -11.80
N MET A 31 14.05 -74.95 -11.31
CA MET A 31 14.62 -73.82 -12.05
C MET A 31 15.59 -74.24 -13.17
N ASN A 32 15.29 -73.87 -14.43
CA ASN A 32 16.26 -73.82 -15.53
C ASN A 32 16.60 -72.36 -15.86
N HIS A 33 17.89 -72.03 -15.87
CA HIS A 33 18.40 -70.71 -15.46
C HIS A 33 18.52 -69.64 -16.58
N LEU A 34 18.25 -69.95 -17.86
CA LEU A 34 18.54 -69.00 -18.97
C LEU A 34 17.35 -68.45 -19.77
N LEU A 35 16.16 -69.08 -19.77
CA LEU A 35 15.04 -68.66 -20.63
C LEU A 35 14.09 -67.61 -20.01
N HIS A 36 14.19 -67.29 -18.72
CA HIS A 36 13.23 -66.41 -18.04
C HIS A 36 13.70 -64.99 -17.71
N LYS A 37 14.94 -64.59 -18.04
CA LYS A 37 15.40 -63.22 -17.72
C LYS A 37 14.62 -62.12 -18.46
N VAL A 38 14.11 -62.40 -19.67
CA VAL A 38 13.33 -61.44 -20.47
C VAL A 38 11.88 -61.34 -19.97
N GLU A 39 11.28 -62.47 -19.57
CA GLU A 39 9.89 -62.50 -19.08
C GLU A 39 9.75 -62.00 -17.64
N LEU A 40 10.75 -62.22 -16.78
CA LEU A 40 10.76 -61.64 -15.42
C LEU A 40 10.81 -60.11 -15.46
N ARG A 41 11.58 -59.52 -16.39
CA ARG A 41 11.68 -58.06 -16.55
C ARG A 41 10.35 -57.45 -16.97
N ALA A 42 9.59 -58.10 -17.86
CA ALA A 42 8.28 -57.65 -18.27
C ALA A 42 7.26 -57.71 -17.12
N CYS A 43 7.30 -58.77 -16.30
CA CYS A 43 6.42 -58.90 -15.13
C CYS A 43 6.75 -57.87 -14.04
N PHE A 44 8.05 -57.62 -13.81
CA PHE A 44 8.52 -56.61 -12.85
C PHE A 44 8.15 -55.18 -13.32
N SER A 45 8.28 -54.89 -14.62
CA SER A 45 7.85 -53.62 -15.21
C SER A 45 6.34 -53.38 -15.07
N ALA A 46 5.51 -54.42 -15.23
CA ALA A 46 4.07 -54.30 -15.08
C ALA A 46 3.64 -54.08 -13.62
N LEU A 47 4.33 -54.72 -12.67
CA LEU A 47 4.14 -54.49 -11.23
C LEU A 47 4.57 -53.08 -10.81
N ILE A 48 5.69 -52.58 -11.33
CA ILE A 48 6.14 -51.20 -11.10
C ILE A 48 5.16 -50.20 -11.71
N GLN A 49 4.65 -50.43 -12.91
CA GLN A 49 3.64 -49.56 -13.52
C GLN A 49 2.31 -49.58 -12.77
N PHE A 50 1.90 -50.73 -12.23
CA PHE A 50 0.70 -50.83 -11.38
C PHE A 50 0.90 -50.13 -10.03
N ALA A 51 2.08 -50.26 -9.42
CA ALA A 51 2.45 -49.55 -8.19
C ALA A 51 2.54 -48.03 -8.41
N LEU A 52 3.11 -47.59 -9.54
CA LEU A 52 3.14 -46.17 -9.94
C LEU A 52 1.74 -45.64 -10.25
N PHE A 53 0.86 -46.43 -10.86
CA PHE A 53 -0.54 -46.07 -11.10
C PHE A 53 -1.34 -45.96 -9.79
N LEU A 54 -1.09 -46.85 -8.82
CA LEU A 54 -1.63 -46.72 -7.47
C LEU A 54 -1.08 -45.48 -6.74
N LEU A 55 0.21 -45.18 -6.87
CA LEU A 55 0.82 -43.94 -6.36
C LEU A 55 0.26 -42.67 -7.03
N PHE A 56 -0.12 -42.74 -8.31
CA PHE A 56 -0.81 -41.66 -9.02
C PHE A 56 -2.31 -41.55 -8.68
N LEU A 57 -2.95 -42.64 -8.24
CA LEU A 57 -4.32 -42.61 -7.72
C LEU A 57 -4.40 -42.08 -6.29
N PHE A 58 -3.31 -42.19 -5.52
CA PHE A 58 -3.09 -41.44 -4.28
C PHE A 58 -2.41 -40.10 -4.55
N GLN A 59 -2.95 -39.31 -5.50
CA GLN A 59 -2.82 -37.88 -5.33
C GLN A 59 -3.58 -37.57 -4.04
N PHE A 60 -2.85 -37.31 -2.97
CA PHE A 60 -3.41 -36.66 -1.79
C PHE A 60 -4.08 -35.40 -2.32
N GLN A 61 -5.40 -35.44 -2.47
CA GLN A 61 -6.19 -34.22 -2.49
C GLN A 61 -5.87 -33.62 -1.13
N THR A 62 -4.99 -32.63 -1.10
CA THR A 62 -4.80 -31.79 0.07
C THR A 62 -6.16 -31.17 0.29
N ILE A 63 -6.87 -31.64 1.30
CA ILE A 63 -8.18 -31.12 1.65
C ILE A 63 -7.89 -29.76 2.27
N TRP A 64 -8.21 -28.72 1.51
CA TRP A 64 -7.96 -27.33 1.87
C TRP A 64 -9.08 -26.83 2.77
N ALA A 65 -8.73 -26.16 3.85
CA ALA A 65 -9.67 -25.55 4.78
C ALA A 65 -8.96 -24.34 5.40
N GLU A 66 -9.65 -23.43 6.06
CA GLU A 66 -9.00 -22.25 6.64
C GLU A 66 -9.62 -21.95 8.00
N GLY A 67 -8.79 -21.97 9.06
CA GLY A 67 -9.24 -21.77 10.43
C GLY A 67 -8.34 -22.41 11.49
N SER A 68 -8.94 -22.89 12.59
CA SER A 68 -8.19 -23.41 13.73
C SER A 68 -7.26 -24.58 13.38
N LYS A 69 -7.58 -25.33 12.32
CA LYS A 69 -6.76 -26.43 11.80
C LYS A 69 -5.36 -25.96 11.34
N ASP A 70 -5.19 -24.69 11.01
CA ASP A 70 -3.91 -24.14 10.57
C ASP A 70 -2.91 -24.07 11.74
N PHE A 71 -3.38 -24.17 12.98
CA PHE A 71 -2.54 -24.13 14.19
C PHE A 71 -2.21 -25.49 14.79
N VAL A 72 -2.91 -26.57 14.40
CA VAL A 72 -2.84 -27.86 15.11
C VAL A 72 -1.62 -28.71 14.77
N ASN A 73 -0.83 -28.30 13.77
CA ASN A 73 0.39 -28.99 13.37
C ASN A 73 1.65 -28.42 14.03
N TYR A 74 1.52 -27.40 14.86
CA TYR A 74 2.64 -26.79 15.58
C TYR A 74 2.87 -27.43 16.96
N PRO A 75 4.09 -27.39 17.50
CA PRO A 75 4.36 -27.80 18.88
C PRO A 75 3.50 -27.03 19.90
N GLY A 76 3.20 -27.70 21.02
CA GLY A 76 2.48 -27.09 22.14
C GLY A 76 0.97 -27.33 22.12
N HIS A 77 0.22 -26.33 22.60
CA HIS A 77 -1.20 -26.41 22.88
C HIS A 77 -2.04 -25.64 21.86
N ARG A 78 -3.30 -26.06 21.77
CA ARG A 78 -4.33 -25.50 20.89
C ARG A 78 -4.70 -24.09 21.34
N LEU A 79 -4.63 -23.15 20.41
CA LEU A 79 -5.16 -21.81 20.60
C LEU A 79 -6.69 -21.84 20.55
N TYR A 80 -7.32 -21.46 21.64
CA TYR A 80 -8.76 -21.23 21.66
C TYR A 80 -9.04 -19.81 21.18
N LEU A 81 -9.99 -19.62 20.26
CA LEU A 81 -10.45 -18.27 19.92
C LEU A 81 -11.09 -17.62 21.16
N ASP A 82 -10.76 -16.36 21.44
CA ASP A 82 -11.22 -15.65 22.64
C ASP A 82 -12.37 -14.70 22.32
N THR A 83 -13.59 -15.04 22.71
CA THR A 83 -14.79 -14.27 22.34
C THR A 83 -15.09 -13.10 23.28
N ARG A 84 -14.24 -12.82 24.27
CA ARG A 84 -14.53 -11.75 25.26
C ARG A 84 -14.45 -10.35 24.65
N ASP A 85 -13.61 -10.19 23.65
CA ASP A 85 -13.45 -8.96 22.91
C ASP A 85 -14.26 -8.99 21.62
N PRO A 86 -14.71 -7.83 21.14
CA PRO A 86 -15.42 -7.73 19.87
C PRO A 86 -14.48 -8.06 18.70
N GLN A 87 -14.35 -9.35 18.37
CA GLN A 87 -13.53 -9.87 17.28
C GLN A 87 -14.33 -10.10 16.00
N GLN A 88 -13.71 -9.83 14.85
CA GLN A 88 -14.34 -10.02 13.54
C GLN A 88 -13.38 -10.75 12.61
N MET A 89 -13.75 -11.93 12.14
CA MET A 89 -13.03 -12.57 11.03
C MET A 89 -13.55 -12.01 9.72
N LYS A 90 -12.65 -11.73 8.79
CA LYS A 90 -12.96 -11.20 7.47
C LYS A 90 -12.68 -12.29 6.44
N VAL A 91 -13.57 -12.46 5.48
CA VAL A 91 -13.42 -13.42 4.39
C VAL A 91 -13.80 -12.81 3.05
N TYR A 92 -12.90 -12.83 2.09
CA TYR A 92 -13.24 -12.44 0.73
C TYR A 92 -13.92 -13.59 -0.01
N ALA A 93 -15.06 -13.31 -0.65
CA ALA A 93 -15.72 -14.25 -1.54
C ALA A 93 -16.31 -13.53 -2.76
N GLY A 94 -16.05 -14.10 -3.94
CA GLY A 94 -16.49 -13.60 -5.23
C GLY A 94 -17.89 -14.09 -5.62
N PRO A 95 -18.46 -13.56 -6.72
CA PRO A 95 -19.77 -13.98 -7.22
C PRO A 95 -19.83 -15.48 -7.52
N GLY A 96 -20.84 -16.16 -6.97
CA GLY A 96 -21.07 -17.60 -7.19
C GLY A 96 -20.18 -18.52 -6.35
N GLU A 97 -19.30 -17.97 -5.51
CA GLU A 97 -18.58 -18.72 -4.49
C GLU A 97 -19.47 -18.97 -3.26
N PHE A 98 -19.04 -19.88 -2.40
CA PHE A 98 -19.73 -20.26 -1.17
C PHE A 98 -18.80 -20.07 0.01
N ILE A 99 -19.31 -19.47 1.08
CA ILE A 99 -18.64 -19.39 2.38
C ILE A 99 -19.17 -20.56 3.21
N ASN A 100 -18.27 -21.43 3.65
CA ASN A 100 -18.55 -22.57 4.51
C ASN A 100 -18.04 -22.24 5.90
N VAL A 101 -18.91 -22.27 6.90
CA VAL A 101 -18.55 -21.99 8.30
C VAL A 101 -18.84 -23.16 9.21
N GLY A 102 -17.99 -23.35 10.20
CA GLY A 102 -18.21 -24.31 11.28
C GLY A 102 -17.48 -23.91 12.55
N ALA A 103 -18.02 -24.29 13.70
CA ALA A 103 -17.33 -24.15 14.98
C ALA A 103 -17.77 -25.20 15.99
N SER A 104 -16.91 -25.49 16.97
CA SER A 104 -17.17 -26.48 18.02
C SER A 104 -18.21 -26.02 19.05
N HIS A 105 -18.49 -24.71 19.14
CA HIS A 105 -19.40 -24.15 20.16
C HIS A 105 -20.84 -23.93 19.68
N VAL A 106 -21.15 -24.15 18.40
CA VAL A 106 -22.50 -23.90 17.85
C VAL A 106 -23.56 -24.69 18.61
N GLY A 107 -24.59 -23.99 19.09
CA GLY A 107 -25.69 -24.53 19.89
C GLY A 107 -25.30 -24.99 21.30
N MET A 108 -24.03 -24.90 21.69
CA MET A 108 -23.56 -25.21 23.04
C MET A 108 -23.58 -23.94 23.89
N ASN A 109 -24.36 -23.94 24.98
CA ASN A 109 -24.51 -22.79 25.88
C ASN A 109 -24.89 -21.48 25.16
N GLY A 110 -25.67 -21.59 24.08
CA GLY A 110 -26.10 -20.46 23.25
C GLY A 110 -25.06 -19.97 22.23
N GLY A 111 -23.91 -20.64 22.10
CA GLY A 111 -22.88 -20.28 21.13
C GLY A 111 -23.38 -20.26 19.69
N PHE A 112 -22.93 -19.28 18.92
CA PHE A 112 -23.39 -19.04 17.56
C PHE A 112 -22.27 -18.59 16.60
N ILE A 113 -22.57 -18.69 15.31
CA ILE A 113 -21.86 -18.03 14.21
C ILE A 113 -22.82 -17.05 13.55
N GLN A 114 -22.39 -15.80 13.35
CA GLN A 114 -23.11 -14.81 12.54
C GLN A 114 -22.29 -14.44 11.32
N VAL A 115 -22.95 -14.41 10.16
CA VAL A 115 -22.32 -14.07 8.87
C VAL A 115 -23.01 -12.82 8.32
N TYR A 116 -22.22 -11.77 8.11
CA TYR A 116 -22.66 -10.46 7.62
C TYR A 116 -22.16 -10.22 6.21
N ARG A 117 -23.04 -9.62 5.40
CA ARG A 117 -22.72 -9.17 4.04
C ARG A 117 -21.68 -8.04 4.08
N PRO A 118 -21.03 -7.76 2.93
CA PRO A 118 -20.12 -6.62 2.80
C PRO A 118 -20.75 -5.25 3.08
N ASP A 119 -22.08 -5.13 3.08
CA ASP A 119 -22.83 -3.91 3.42
C ASP A 119 -23.21 -3.79 4.91
N GLY A 120 -22.77 -4.75 5.73
CA GLY A 120 -23.04 -4.78 7.16
C GLY A 120 -24.35 -5.44 7.57
N THR A 121 -25.18 -5.89 6.61
CA THR A 121 -26.43 -6.57 6.93
C THR A 121 -26.19 -8.03 7.33
N LEU A 122 -26.83 -8.46 8.43
CA LEU A 122 -26.81 -9.87 8.84
C LEU A 122 -27.43 -10.74 7.74
N HIS A 123 -26.72 -11.77 7.31
CA HIS A 123 -27.17 -12.72 6.30
C HIS A 123 -27.70 -14.01 6.93
N ALA A 124 -26.92 -14.60 7.83
CA ALA A 124 -27.25 -15.87 8.46
C ALA A 124 -26.75 -15.93 9.90
N THR A 125 -27.45 -16.74 10.71
CA THR A 125 -27.06 -17.13 12.06
C THR A 125 -27.12 -18.65 12.14
N PHE A 126 -26.06 -19.25 12.68
CA PHE A 126 -25.97 -20.68 12.96
C PHE A 126 -25.79 -20.86 14.47
N ASP A 127 -26.85 -21.27 15.16
CA ASP A 127 -26.94 -21.33 16.62
C ASP A 127 -27.64 -22.61 17.14
N ASP A 128 -28.00 -23.54 16.24
CA ASP A 128 -28.62 -24.82 16.57
C ASP A 128 -27.75 -26.00 16.11
N ASN A 129 -27.49 -26.93 17.02
CA ASN A 129 -26.72 -28.15 16.76
C ASN A 129 -27.58 -29.40 16.52
N SER A 130 -28.91 -29.29 16.53
CA SER A 130 -29.82 -30.44 16.40
C SER A 130 -29.64 -31.24 15.10
N LEU A 131 -29.18 -30.59 14.04
CA LEU A 131 -28.90 -31.19 12.73
C LEU A 131 -27.40 -31.38 12.45
N GLY A 132 -26.52 -30.99 13.38
CA GLY A 132 -25.06 -31.03 13.20
C GLY A 132 -24.51 -30.07 12.14
N VAL A 133 -25.31 -29.12 11.65
CA VAL A 133 -24.91 -28.11 10.66
C VAL A 133 -24.07 -27.03 11.34
N ALA A 134 -22.97 -26.64 10.70
CA ALA A 134 -21.97 -25.69 11.21
C ALA A 134 -21.28 -26.14 12.53
N VAL A 135 -21.38 -27.42 12.89
CA VAL A 135 -20.77 -27.96 14.11
C VAL A 135 -19.53 -28.78 13.73
N ILE A 136 -18.37 -28.42 14.28
CA ILE A 136 -17.15 -29.24 14.20
C ILE A 136 -17.12 -30.17 15.42
N HIS A 137 -17.33 -31.47 15.23
CA HIS A 137 -17.56 -32.39 16.35
C HIS A 137 -16.27 -32.92 16.99
N ASN A 138 -15.16 -32.94 16.25
CA ASN A 138 -13.93 -33.59 16.67
C ASN A 138 -12.73 -33.18 15.80
N ASN A 139 -11.54 -33.63 16.20
CA ASN A 139 -10.29 -33.35 15.50
C ASN A 139 -10.21 -33.91 14.06
N VAL A 140 -10.98 -34.95 13.72
CA VAL A 140 -10.99 -35.50 12.35
C VAL A 140 -11.77 -34.56 11.43
N GLU A 141 -12.90 -34.06 11.89
CA GLU A 141 -13.70 -33.08 11.15
C GLU A 141 -12.96 -31.75 10.99
N GLU A 142 -12.29 -31.25 12.04
CA GLU A 142 -11.44 -30.06 11.96
C GLU A 142 -10.35 -30.20 10.88
N GLN A 143 -9.65 -31.34 10.84
CA GLN A 143 -8.57 -31.56 9.87
C GLN A 143 -9.06 -31.68 8.44
N ASN A 144 -10.27 -32.22 8.23
CA ASN A 144 -10.84 -32.43 6.90
C ASN A 144 -11.72 -31.25 6.43
N GLY A 145 -12.05 -30.29 7.28
CA GLY A 145 -12.81 -29.11 6.90
C GLY A 145 -14.25 -29.41 6.45
N PRO A 146 -14.86 -28.53 5.63
CA PRO A 146 -16.30 -28.50 5.35
C PRO A 146 -16.78 -29.52 4.31
N ILE A 147 -16.11 -30.67 4.14
CA ILE A 147 -16.43 -31.64 3.08
C ILE A 147 -17.59 -32.59 3.40
N GLY A 148 -18.13 -32.55 4.63
CA GLY A 148 -19.18 -33.44 5.09
C GLY A 148 -18.84 -34.93 5.03
N GLY A 149 -19.88 -35.77 4.90
CA GLY A 149 -19.75 -37.20 4.60
C GLY A 149 -19.17 -38.08 5.71
N GLY A 150 -19.08 -37.59 6.95
CA GLY A 150 -18.55 -38.32 8.10
C GLY A 150 -17.02 -38.35 8.20
N LEU A 151 -16.32 -37.65 7.29
CA LEU A 151 -14.88 -37.38 7.38
C LEU A 151 -14.64 -35.89 7.70
N GLY A 152 -15.39 -34.99 7.07
CA GLY A 152 -15.44 -33.56 7.42
C GLY A 152 -16.76 -33.18 8.10
N TYR A 153 -16.85 -31.95 8.59
CA TYR A 153 -18.07 -31.41 9.19
C TYR A 153 -19.09 -30.99 8.12
N ILE A 154 -20.38 -30.91 8.49
CA ILE A 154 -21.44 -30.36 7.62
C ILE A 154 -21.44 -28.84 7.82
N PRO A 155 -21.10 -28.03 6.81
CA PRO A 155 -20.96 -26.59 6.99
C PRO A 155 -22.29 -25.85 7.07
N GLY A 156 -22.28 -24.73 7.78
CA GLY A 156 -23.20 -23.64 7.49
C GLY A 156 -22.78 -23.00 6.18
N VAL A 157 -23.70 -22.89 5.21
CA VAL A 157 -23.36 -22.45 3.85
C VAL A 157 -24.03 -21.11 3.54
N VAL A 158 -23.23 -20.16 3.06
CA VAL A 158 -23.69 -18.91 2.45
C VAL A 158 -23.24 -18.88 1.00
N GLN A 159 -24.18 -18.83 0.06
CA GLN A 159 -23.88 -18.62 -1.35
C GLN A 159 -23.78 -17.12 -1.64
N VAL A 160 -22.68 -16.70 -2.26
CA VAL A 160 -22.43 -15.30 -2.59
C VAL A 160 -23.05 -14.97 -3.94
N ASP A 161 -24.03 -14.07 -3.94
CA ASP A 161 -24.60 -13.53 -5.17
C ASP A 161 -23.72 -12.42 -5.77
N THR A 162 -24.01 -12.02 -7.00
CA THR A 162 -23.22 -10.99 -7.71
C THR A 162 -23.27 -9.61 -7.05
N ALA A 163 -24.35 -9.27 -6.34
CA ALA A 163 -24.49 -7.97 -5.69
C ALA A 163 -23.70 -7.89 -4.38
N ASN A 164 -23.42 -9.04 -3.76
CA ASN A 164 -22.77 -9.16 -2.45
C ASN A 164 -21.35 -9.74 -2.52
N ALA A 165 -20.69 -9.66 -3.68
CA ALA A 165 -19.26 -9.97 -3.77
C ALA A 165 -18.43 -8.93 -3.01
N GLY A 166 -17.50 -9.38 -2.17
CA GLY A 166 -16.72 -8.49 -1.32
C GLY A 166 -16.17 -9.19 -0.08
N ILE A 167 -15.87 -8.41 0.95
CA ILE A 167 -15.38 -8.92 2.24
C ILE A 167 -16.58 -9.10 3.16
N TRP A 168 -16.86 -10.36 3.49
CA TRP A 168 -17.87 -10.76 4.45
C TRP A 168 -17.27 -10.79 5.84
N THR A 169 -18.10 -10.55 6.86
CA THR A 169 -17.68 -10.64 8.26
C THR A 169 -18.30 -11.86 8.92
N VAL A 170 -17.49 -12.64 9.63
CA VAL A 170 -17.91 -13.78 10.43
C VAL A 170 -17.57 -13.52 11.89
N ILE A 171 -18.58 -13.65 12.75
CA ILE A 171 -18.47 -13.50 14.20
C ILE A 171 -18.75 -14.85 14.84
N PHE A 172 -17.83 -15.32 15.69
CA PHE A 172 -18.01 -16.47 16.56
C PHE A 172 -18.18 -15.96 17.98
N ASP A 173 -19.35 -16.16 18.58
CA ASP A 173 -19.62 -15.56 19.89
C ASP A 173 -20.71 -16.31 20.66
N TYR A 174 -21.05 -15.78 21.83
CA TYR A 174 -22.10 -16.18 22.74
C TYR A 174 -23.03 -15.00 23.05
N PRO A 175 -24.28 -15.22 23.50
CA PRO A 175 -25.21 -14.14 23.83
C PRO A 175 -24.79 -13.33 25.07
N ASP A 176 -24.00 -13.95 25.95
CA ASP A 176 -23.53 -13.44 27.21
C ASP A 176 -22.23 -14.15 27.62
N TYR A 177 -21.35 -13.43 28.33
CA TYR A 177 -20.08 -13.96 28.78
C TYR A 177 -20.18 -14.61 30.16
N GLU A 178 -19.70 -15.84 30.23
CA GLU A 178 -19.63 -16.63 31.47
C GLU A 178 -18.26 -17.30 31.52
N GLU A 179 -17.35 -16.74 32.29
CA GLU A 179 -15.99 -17.27 32.42
C GLU A 179 -15.96 -18.52 33.31
N ALA A 180 -15.31 -19.57 32.84
CA ALA A 180 -15.00 -20.74 33.64
C ALA A 180 -13.58 -21.25 33.38
N THR A 181 -13.06 -22.05 34.32
CA THR A 181 -11.80 -22.77 34.16
C THR A 181 -11.99 -23.96 33.22
N PHE A 182 -11.03 -24.19 32.34
CA PHE A 182 -11.03 -25.33 31.43
C PHE A 182 -9.59 -25.84 31.18
N PRO A 183 -9.42 -27.13 30.84
CA PRO A 183 -8.11 -27.69 30.57
C PRO A 183 -7.60 -27.28 29.18
N ASN A 184 -6.29 -27.04 29.05
CA ASN A 184 -5.67 -26.92 27.73
C ASN A 184 -5.52 -28.30 27.09
N ILE A 185 -5.47 -28.31 25.76
CA ILE A 185 -5.35 -29.52 24.95
C ILE A 185 -4.11 -29.37 24.07
N LEU A 186 -3.31 -30.43 23.98
CA LEU A 186 -2.16 -30.45 23.07
C LEU A 186 -2.66 -30.43 21.62
N ASN A 187 -1.93 -29.74 20.74
CA ASN A 187 -2.22 -29.71 19.31
C ASN A 187 -2.35 -31.12 18.68
N SER A 188 -1.53 -32.06 19.16
CA SER A 188 -1.53 -33.47 18.71
C SER A 188 -2.57 -34.36 19.39
N ALA A 189 -3.27 -33.88 20.43
CA ALA A 189 -4.24 -34.69 21.15
C ALA A 189 -5.56 -34.78 20.38
N PRO A 190 -6.21 -35.96 20.34
CA PRO A 190 -7.57 -36.07 19.84
C PRO A 190 -8.53 -35.29 20.73
N TRP A 191 -9.62 -34.80 20.16
CA TRP A 191 -10.67 -34.08 20.88
C TRP A 191 -12.05 -34.37 20.25
N ASP A 192 -13.10 -34.25 21.06
CA ASP A 192 -14.50 -34.23 20.65
C ASP A 192 -15.30 -33.12 21.36
N LEU A 193 -16.59 -32.97 21.09
CA LEU A 193 -17.42 -31.91 21.71
C LEU A 193 -17.42 -31.90 23.24
N THR A 194 -17.06 -32.99 23.93
CA THR A 194 -16.92 -32.97 25.40
C THR A 194 -15.71 -32.16 25.87
N ASN A 195 -14.78 -31.88 24.95
CA ASN A 195 -13.62 -31.04 25.18
C ASN A 195 -13.90 -29.55 24.95
N GLN A 196 -14.94 -29.17 24.18
CA GLN A 196 -15.35 -27.77 24.06
C GLN A 196 -15.70 -27.26 25.47
N PRO A 197 -14.98 -26.25 25.99
CA PRO A 197 -15.25 -25.73 27.31
C PRO A 197 -16.71 -25.27 27.47
N SER A 198 -17.29 -25.53 28.64
CA SER A 198 -18.65 -25.08 28.97
C SER A 198 -18.73 -23.59 29.31
N THR A 199 -17.62 -22.87 29.28
CA THR A 199 -17.60 -21.41 29.39
C THR A 199 -18.15 -20.77 28.11
N ARG A 200 -18.62 -19.53 28.22
CA ARG A 200 -19.07 -18.69 27.10
C ARG A 200 -18.03 -17.62 26.76
N THR A 201 -16.76 -18.03 26.66
CA THR A 201 -15.64 -17.11 26.40
C THR A 201 -14.64 -17.64 25.37
N VAL A 202 -14.77 -18.90 24.94
CA VAL A 202 -13.80 -19.52 24.04
C VAL A 202 -14.39 -20.50 23.05
N VAL A 203 -13.78 -20.57 21.86
CA VAL A 203 -14.10 -21.55 20.82
C VAL A 203 -12.87 -22.46 20.59
N LEU A 204 -13.04 -23.77 20.77
CA LEU A 204 -11.97 -24.77 20.65
C LEU A 204 -11.53 -25.01 19.19
N SER A 205 -12.49 -24.95 18.26
CA SER A 205 -12.25 -25.10 16.83
C SER A 205 -13.23 -24.27 16.03
N TRP A 206 -12.73 -23.64 14.97
CA TRP A 206 -13.50 -22.80 14.07
C TRP A 206 -12.94 -22.92 12.66
N ASP A 207 -13.79 -22.76 11.65
CA ASP A 207 -13.44 -22.85 10.24
C ASP A 207 -14.26 -21.85 9.42
N ILE A 208 -13.59 -21.16 8.51
CA ILE A 208 -14.20 -20.32 7.48
C ILE A 208 -13.49 -20.67 6.18
N THR A 209 -14.13 -21.45 5.32
CA THR A 209 -13.51 -21.90 4.06
C THR A 209 -14.35 -21.44 2.89
N VAL A 210 -13.73 -20.79 1.90
CA VAL A 210 -14.39 -20.44 0.65
C VAL A 210 -14.34 -21.64 -0.30
N SER A 211 -15.41 -21.84 -1.07
CA SER A 211 -15.44 -22.89 -2.10
C SER A 211 -16.09 -22.41 -3.39
N GLN A 212 -15.62 -22.93 -4.52
CA GLN A 212 -16.08 -22.60 -5.85
C GLN A 212 -16.83 -23.76 -6.51
N GLY A 213 -17.88 -23.44 -7.27
CA GLY A 213 -18.67 -24.37 -8.08
C GLY A 213 -19.79 -25.08 -7.33
N ALA A 214 -19.62 -25.34 -6.03
CA ALA A 214 -20.63 -25.84 -5.09
C ALA A 214 -20.16 -25.55 -3.66
N ALA A 215 -21.02 -25.81 -2.67
CA ALA A 215 -20.62 -25.84 -1.26
C ALA A 215 -19.60 -26.96 -0.98
N GLY A 216 -18.84 -26.84 0.11
CA GLY A 216 -17.79 -27.82 0.46
C GLY A 216 -18.32 -29.25 0.57
N ASP A 217 -19.44 -29.44 1.25
CA ASP A 217 -20.09 -30.74 1.46
C ASP A 217 -20.79 -31.29 0.20
N GLN A 218 -20.80 -30.50 -0.86
CA GLN A 218 -21.35 -30.84 -2.17
C GLN A 218 -20.24 -31.03 -3.22
N GLY A 219 -18.98 -31.11 -2.79
CA GLY A 219 -17.83 -31.33 -3.68
C GLY A 219 -17.32 -30.06 -4.37
N GLY A 220 -17.57 -28.89 -3.78
CA GLY A 220 -16.97 -27.63 -4.18
C GLY A 220 -15.44 -27.67 -4.10
N THR A 221 -14.77 -26.90 -4.95
CA THR A 221 -13.31 -26.72 -4.88
C THR A 221 -13.01 -25.72 -3.77
N LEU A 222 -12.35 -26.16 -2.72
CA LEU A 222 -12.01 -25.31 -1.56
C LEU A 222 -10.88 -24.33 -1.93
N LEU A 223 -10.90 -23.12 -1.38
CA LEU A 223 -9.94 -22.05 -1.64
C LEU A 223 -9.37 -21.55 -0.30
N GLU A 224 -8.05 -21.54 -0.17
CA GLU A 224 -7.31 -21.02 0.99
C GLU A 224 -6.80 -19.59 0.73
N GLY A 225 -6.37 -18.90 1.79
CA GLY A 225 -5.80 -17.55 1.71
C GLY A 225 -6.87 -16.47 1.52
N ARG A 226 -8.11 -16.77 1.93
CA ARG A 226 -9.28 -15.88 1.81
C ARG A 226 -9.64 -15.22 3.13
N VAL A 227 -9.17 -15.76 4.25
CA VAL A 227 -9.57 -15.33 5.60
C VAL A 227 -8.45 -14.55 6.26
N TYR A 228 -8.81 -13.40 6.82
CA TYR A 228 -7.91 -12.59 7.62
C TYR A 228 -8.63 -11.97 8.81
N SER A 229 -7.87 -11.45 9.77
CA SER A 229 -8.33 -10.49 10.76
C SER A 229 -7.38 -9.29 10.78
N ASN A 230 -7.85 -8.14 11.26
CA ASN A 230 -6.95 -7.04 11.61
C ASN A 230 -6.44 -7.15 13.06
N GLU A 231 -7.12 -7.93 13.90
CA GLU A 231 -6.68 -8.31 15.23
C GLU A 231 -7.16 -9.73 15.54
N TYR A 232 -6.22 -10.65 15.76
CA TYR A 232 -6.54 -12.00 16.18
C TYR A 232 -6.19 -12.17 17.65
N ILE A 233 -7.16 -12.58 18.45
CA ILE A 233 -7.05 -12.79 19.90
C ILE A 233 -7.43 -14.24 20.17
N SER A 234 -6.51 -14.94 20.81
CA SER A 234 -6.71 -16.30 21.27
C SER A 234 -6.25 -16.43 22.72
N LEU A 235 -6.54 -17.58 23.33
CA LEU A 235 -6.33 -17.80 24.74
C LEU A 235 -5.78 -19.20 25.03
N LEU A 236 -4.87 -19.25 26.01
CA LEU A 236 -4.47 -20.46 26.72
C LEU A 236 -4.64 -20.21 28.22
N ARG A 237 -4.87 -21.27 29.00
CA ARG A 237 -5.13 -21.14 30.44
C ARG A 237 -3.91 -21.48 31.30
N GLY A 238 -3.47 -20.51 32.08
CA GLY A 238 -2.43 -20.70 33.11
C GLY A 238 -1.01 -20.73 32.54
N ASN A 239 -0.04 -20.65 33.44
CA ASN A 239 1.37 -20.51 33.07
C ASN A 239 2.03 -21.86 32.73
N GLY A 240 3.06 -21.80 31.89
CA GLY A 240 3.82 -22.97 31.45
C GLY A 240 3.12 -23.77 30.35
N VAL A 241 2.15 -23.18 29.66
CA VAL A 241 1.36 -23.79 28.60
C VAL A 241 1.73 -23.10 27.29
N THR A 242 2.67 -23.71 26.57
CA THR A 242 3.22 -23.09 25.37
C THR A 242 2.47 -23.46 24.09
N THR A 243 2.56 -22.60 23.09
CA THR A 243 2.18 -22.83 21.69
C THR A 243 3.24 -22.24 20.75
N SER A 244 3.15 -22.51 19.45
CA SER A 244 4.14 -22.04 18.45
C SER A 244 3.51 -21.77 17.08
N PRO A 245 2.48 -20.89 17.00
CA PRO A 245 1.77 -20.62 15.76
C PRO A 245 2.62 -19.85 14.74
N VAL A 246 2.21 -19.95 13.48
CA VAL A 246 2.66 -19.09 12.39
C VAL A 246 1.46 -18.29 11.88
N PHE A 247 1.67 -17.01 11.60
CA PHE A 247 0.72 -16.12 10.94
C PHE A 247 1.35 -15.49 9.71
N TYR A 248 0.52 -15.01 8.79
CA TYR A 248 0.96 -14.27 7.60
C TYR A 248 0.43 -12.84 7.66
N VAL A 249 1.31 -11.86 7.78
CA VAL A 249 0.91 -10.45 7.80
C VAL A 249 1.16 -9.85 6.42
N PHE A 250 0.10 -9.34 5.82
CA PHE A 250 0.13 -8.73 4.50
C PHE A 250 -0.12 -7.22 4.63
N THR A 251 0.68 -6.40 3.95
CA THR A 251 0.59 -4.93 4.01
C THR A 251 -0.13 -4.35 2.80
N GLN A 252 -0.60 -3.10 2.93
CA GLN A 252 -1.19 -2.36 1.82
C GLN A 252 -0.25 -2.25 0.61
N ASP A 253 1.06 -2.15 0.86
CA ASP A 253 2.10 -2.07 -0.17
C ASP A 253 2.52 -3.44 -0.74
N GLY A 254 1.83 -4.52 -0.36
CA GLY A 254 2.03 -5.86 -0.90
C GLY A 254 3.20 -6.64 -0.29
N TYR A 255 3.73 -6.23 0.87
CA TYR A 255 4.74 -7.00 1.59
C TYR A 255 4.09 -8.15 2.36
N LEU A 256 4.64 -9.36 2.25
CA LEU A 256 4.11 -10.55 2.88
C LEU A 256 5.12 -11.12 3.89
N TYR A 257 4.79 -11.01 5.17
CA TYR A 257 5.62 -11.50 6.27
C TYR A 257 5.06 -12.79 6.85
N GLU A 258 5.90 -13.80 6.99
CA GLU A 258 5.67 -14.93 7.89
C GLU A 258 6.11 -14.53 9.30
N VAL A 259 5.21 -14.64 10.27
CA VAL A 259 5.43 -14.33 11.68
C VAL A 259 5.37 -15.63 12.47
N THR A 260 6.54 -16.07 12.95
CA THR A 260 6.67 -17.35 13.65
C THR A 260 6.88 -17.11 15.14
N PHE A 261 6.02 -17.69 15.95
CA PHE A 261 6.14 -17.73 17.40
C PHE A 261 6.72 -19.07 17.83
N SER A 262 7.66 -19.06 18.77
CA SER A 262 8.26 -20.27 19.33
C SER A 262 8.08 -20.31 20.84
N GLU A 263 7.50 -21.40 21.34
CA GLU A 263 7.29 -21.66 22.78
C GLU A 263 6.70 -20.46 23.55
N THR A 264 5.75 -19.77 22.94
CA THR A 264 5.04 -18.65 23.58
C THR A 264 4.01 -19.20 24.57
N ASP A 265 3.95 -18.64 25.77
CA ASP A 265 3.08 -19.05 26.88
C ASP A 265 2.16 -17.88 27.25
N PRO A 266 1.10 -17.63 26.46
CA PRO A 266 0.12 -16.59 26.70
C PRO A 266 -0.94 -17.01 27.72
N PHE A 267 -1.44 -16.04 28.50
CA PHE A 267 -2.81 -16.12 29.01
C PHE A 267 -3.78 -15.56 27.97
N ARG A 268 -3.46 -14.41 27.39
CA ARG A 268 -4.10 -13.86 26.19
C ARG A 268 -3.06 -13.72 25.08
N PHE A 269 -3.50 -13.90 23.85
CA PHE A 269 -2.67 -13.77 22.65
C PHE A 269 -3.33 -12.84 21.60
N PRO A 270 -3.47 -11.53 21.89
CA PRO A 270 -3.72 -10.51 20.87
C PRO A 270 -2.49 -10.29 19.98
N ILE A 271 -2.68 -10.48 18.68
CA ILE A 271 -1.77 -10.05 17.62
C ILE A 271 -2.50 -9.06 16.71
N SER A 272 -1.87 -7.92 16.46
CA SER A 272 -2.32 -6.92 15.49
C SER A 272 -1.13 -6.32 14.76
N SER A 273 -1.37 -5.71 13.60
CA SER A 273 -0.31 -5.03 12.85
C SER A 273 -0.83 -3.76 12.18
N ASN A 274 -0.02 -2.72 12.19
CA ASN A 274 -0.32 -1.44 11.54
C ASN A 274 0.97 -0.79 11.01
N SER A 275 0.87 0.40 10.40
CA SER A 275 2.02 1.09 9.81
C SER A 275 3.05 1.60 10.82
N PHE A 276 2.66 1.98 12.04
CA PHE A 276 3.45 2.87 12.92
C PHE A 276 3.52 2.48 14.42
N GLY A 277 2.92 1.34 14.79
CA GLY A 277 2.83 0.88 16.17
C GLY A 277 1.99 1.83 17.01
N LEU A 278 2.59 2.30 18.11
CA LEU A 278 2.03 3.37 18.92
C LEU A 278 2.46 4.73 18.37
N VAL A 279 1.51 5.66 18.32
CA VAL A 279 1.75 7.04 17.87
C VAL A 279 1.39 8.05 18.94
N THR A 280 2.00 9.23 18.88
CA THR A 280 1.51 10.42 19.57
C THR A 280 0.25 10.97 18.89
N GLY A 281 -0.45 11.92 19.52
CA GLY A 281 -1.66 12.52 18.94
C GLY A 281 -1.42 13.32 17.65
N ASP A 282 -0.17 13.70 17.35
CA ASP A 282 0.27 14.28 16.07
C ASP A 282 0.76 13.22 15.06
N LEU A 283 0.37 11.95 15.26
CA LEU A 283 0.60 10.82 14.36
C LEU A 283 2.07 10.42 14.17
N LYS A 284 2.95 10.71 15.15
CA LYS A 284 4.35 10.31 15.08
C LYS A 284 4.58 8.95 15.74
N PRO A 285 5.17 7.97 15.05
CA PRO A 285 5.54 6.68 15.65
C PRO A 285 6.55 6.89 16.78
N ILE A 286 6.38 6.14 17.87
CA ILE A 286 7.30 6.20 19.02
C ILE A 286 8.39 5.13 18.98
N TYR A 287 8.26 4.10 18.14
CA TYR A 287 9.20 2.96 18.00
C TYR A 287 9.55 2.30 19.34
N LYS A 288 8.55 2.08 20.20
CA LYS A 288 8.75 1.61 21.57
C LYS A 288 7.56 0.82 22.10
N SER A 289 7.88 -0.11 22.98
CA SER A 289 6.88 -0.85 23.76
C SER A 289 6.47 -0.10 25.02
N LYS A 290 5.22 -0.29 25.46
CA LYS A 290 4.61 0.44 26.58
C LYS A 290 3.75 -0.49 27.45
N ASN A 291 3.52 -0.10 28.71
CA ASN A 291 2.44 -0.72 29.47
C ASN A 291 1.09 -0.26 28.90
N GLU A 292 0.08 -1.11 28.94
CA GLU A 292 -1.26 -0.80 28.41
C GLU A 292 -1.92 0.41 29.10
N SER A 293 -1.52 0.70 30.35
CA SER A 293 -1.98 1.89 31.07
C SER A 293 -1.43 3.22 30.54
N GLU A 294 -0.43 3.20 29.65
CA GLU A 294 0.26 4.41 29.17
C GLU A 294 -0.28 4.94 27.83
N PHE A 295 -1.11 4.17 27.13
CA PHE A 295 -1.71 4.59 25.86
C PHE A 295 -3.21 4.32 25.84
N ARG A 296 -3.89 4.90 24.86
CA ARG A 296 -5.32 4.69 24.62
C ARG A 296 -5.52 3.98 23.29
N ARG A 297 -6.38 2.97 23.28
CA ARG A 297 -6.89 2.39 22.04
C ARG A 297 -8.07 3.22 21.58
N ASP A 298 -8.01 3.77 20.37
CA ASP A 298 -9.00 4.74 19.88
C ASP A 298 -9.10 4.70 18.34
N ALA A 299 -10.29 4.98 17.82
CA ALA A 299 -10.63 4.93 16.39
C ALA A 299 -10.87 6.31 15.75
N ASP A 300 -10.81 7.39 16.53
CA ASP A 300 -11.07 8.76 16.06
C ASP A 300 -9.84 9.66 16.29
N PRO A 301 -8.86 9.66 15.35
CA PRO A 301 -7.66 10.47 15.46
C PRO A 301 -7.93 11.97 15.52
N ALA A 302 -9.09 12.44 15.03
CA ALA A 302 -9.45 13.85 15.11
C ALA A 302 -9.73 14.32 16.55
N SER A 303 -9.97 13.38 17.48
CA SER A 303 -10.20 13.66 18.90
C SER A 303 -8.91 13.62 19.76
N TRP A 304 -7.78 13.25 19.17
CA TRP A 304 -6.57 12.95 19.91
C TRP A 304 -5.84 14.20 20.41
N SER A 305 -5.47 14.18 21.68
CA SER A 305 -4.55 15.16 22.26
C SER A 305 -3.12 14.93 21.78
N PRO A 306 -2.38 15.95 21.29
CA PRO A 306 -1.03 15.81 20.73
C PRO A 306 -0.04 15.08 21.65
N ASP A 307 -0.04 15.38 22.95
CA ASP A 307 0.93 14.83 23.92
C ASP A 307 0.56 13.44 24.47
N SER A 308 -0.55 12.85 24.02
CA SER A 308 -1.00 11.52 24.47
C SER A 308 -0.56 10.43 23.50
N LEU A 309 -0.44 9.19 24.01
CA LEU A 309 -0.11 8.02 23.20
C LEU A 309 -1.37 7.24 22.82
N TYR A 310 -1.41 6.78 21.57
CA TYR A 310 -2.53 6.02 21.03
C TYR A 310 -2.06 4.78 20.29
N LEU A 311 -2.83 3.71 20.46
CA LEU A 311 -2.89 2.60 19.52
C LEU A 311 -4.08 2.88 18.61
N TYR A 312 -3.84 3.03 17.30
CA TYR A 312 -4.95 3.12 16.37
C TYR A 312 -5.73 1.80 16.41
N GLU A 313 -7.04 1.93 16.56
CA GLU A 313 -7.95 0.80 16.68
C GLU A 313 -7.75 -0.20 15.52
N PRO A 314 -7.27 -1.44 15.79
CA PRO A 314 -6.93 -2.39 14.74
C PRO A 314 -8.06 -2.72 13.77
N GLN A 315 -9.32 -2.68 14.23
CA GLN A 315 -10.47 -3.03 13.39
C GLN A 315 -11.13 -1.81 12.72
N ALA A 316 -10.63 -0.60 12.95
CA ALA A 316 -11.16 0.62 12.35
C ALA A 316 -10.73 0.75 10.87
N GLU A 317 -11.50 1.53 10.12
CA GLU A 317 -11.15 1.98 8.76
C GLU A 317 -9.81 2.71 8.77
N ASP A 318 -8.97 2.56 7.75
CA ASP A 318 -7.67 3.24 7.70
C ASP A 318 -7.85 4.78 7.72
N PHE A 319 -6.95 5.50 8.40
CA PHE A 319 -7.00 6.97 8.51
C PHE A 319 -5.66 7.62 8.16
N GLY A 320 -5.59 8.28 7.01
CA GLY A 320 -4.36 8.91 6.54
C GLY A 320 -3.21 7.89 6.51
N PRO A 321 -2.12 8.12 7.27
CA PRO A 321 -1.01 7.18 7.32
C PRO A 321 -1.20 6.03 8.33
N LEU A 322 -2.27 6.04 9.13
CA LEU A 322 -2.62 4.96 10.06
C LEU A 322 -3.36 3.85 9.30
N VAL A 323 -2.61 2.84 8.85
CA VAL A 323 -3.15 1.70 8.10
C VAL A 323 -3.05 0.44 8.95
N ASN A 324 -4.14 -0.32 9.05
CA ASN A 324 -4.19 -1.60 9.74
C ASN A 324 -3.91 -2.74 8.75
N ASN A 325 -2.81 -3.46 8.97
CA ASN A 325 -2.43 -4.60 8.14
C ASN A 325 -3.34 -5.80 8.37
N LYS A 326 -3.28 -6.77 7.45
CA LYS A 326 -4.15 -7.95 7.48
C LYS A 326 -3.37 -9.17 7.93
N ILE A 327 -3.90 -9.86 8.93
CA ILE A 327 -3.34 -11.08 9.50
C ILE A 327 -4.10 -12.27 8.93
N PHE A 328 -3.46 -13.01 8.04
CA PHE A 328 -3.97 -14.24 7.45
C PHE A 328 -3.44 -15.48 8.17
N PHE A 329 -4.18 -16.58 8.02
CA PHE A 329 -3.85 -17.90 8.56
C PHE A 329 -3.09 -18.76 7.54
N ASN A 330 -3.28 -18.46 6.26
CA ASN A 330 -2.55 -19.01 5.11
C ASN A 330 -2.02 -17.84 4.25
N PRO A 331 -1.02 -18.05 3.38
CA PRO A 331 -0.60 -17.02 2.44
C PRO A 331 -1.81 -16.49 1.64
N PRO A 332 -1.98 -15.16 1.50
CA PRO A 332 -3.16 -14.58 0.86
C PRO A 332 -3.27 -15.01 -0.61
N ALA A 333 -4.49 -15.33 -1.03
CA ALA A 333 -4.77 -15.76 -2.39
C ALA A 333 -4.54 -14.62 -3.40
N SER A 334 -3.68 -14.86 -4.39
CA SER A 334 -3.27 -13.84 -5.37
C SER A 334 -4.33 -13.46 -6.40
N ASP A 335 -5.47 -14.16 -6.42
CA ASP A 335 -6.61 -13.89 -7.29
C ASP A 335 -7.67 -13.00 -6.62
N MET A 336 -7.46 -12.57 -5.38
CA MET A 336 -8.28 -11.53 -4.74
C MET A 336 -8.11 -10.18 -5.47
N PRO A 337 -9.15 -9.33 -5.52
CA PRO A 337 -9.05 -7.98 -6.06
C PRO A 337 -8.18 -7.09 -5.18
N SER A 338 -7.72 -5.95 -5.72
CA SER A 338 -6.94 -4.95 -4.97
C SER A 338 -7.75 -4.25 -3.87
N THR A 339 -9.06 -4.14 -4.05
CA THR A 339 -9.99 -3.52 -3.08
C THR A 339 -11.32 -4.25 -3.06
N ALA A 340 -12.00 -4.23 -1.93
CA ALA A 340 -13.36 -4.75 -1.79
C ALA A 340 -14.13 -4.03 -0.68
N MET A 341 -15.46 -4.11 -0.72
CA MET A 341 -16.33 -3.52 0.30
C MET A 341 -16.21 -4.33 1.58
N ASN A 342 -16.13 -3.64 2.71
CA ASN A 342 -16.06 -4.20 4.05
C ASN A 342 -16.95 -3.38 5.01
N THR A 343 -17.42 -4.02 6.07
CA THR A 343 -18.05 -3.35 7.20
C THR A 343 -17.39 -3.74 8.51
N ASP A 344 -17.00 -2.76 9.32
CA ASP A 344 -16.80 -2.95 10.75
C ASP A 344 -18.18 -2.99 11.44
N ILE A 345 -18.59 -4.19 11.82
CA ILE A 345 -19.92 -4.46 12.40
C ILE A 345 -20.09 -3.78 13.76
N PHE A 346 -19.03 -3.71 14.57
CA PHE A 346 -19.12 -3.14 15.92
C PHE A 346 -19.21 -1.61 15.92
N ARG A 347 -18.65 -0.96 14.90
CA ARG A 347 -18.74 0.52 14.73
C ARG A 347 -19.79 0.95 13.71
N ASN A 348 -20.43 0.00 13.04
CA ASN A 348 -21.38 0.25 11.95
C ASN A 348 -20.77 1.18 10.88
N ASN A 349 -19.53 0.89 10.48
CA ASN A 349 -18.81 1.62 9.44
C ASN A 349 -18.62 0.72 8.22
N THR A 350 -19.21 1.10 7.08
CA THR A 350 -19.03 0.43 5.79
C THR A 350 -18.17 1.29 4.86
N HIS A 351 -17.09 0.70 4.34
CA HIS A 351 -16.09 1.39 3.52
C HIS A 351 -15.42 0.43 2.53
N GLN A 352 -14.73 1.01 1.54
CA GLN A 352 -13.83 0.26 0.68
C GLN A 352 -12.48 0.10 1.39
N THR A 353 -11.95 -1.11 1.45
CA THR A 353 -10.59 -1.36 1.96
C THR A 353 -9.76 -2.08 0.90
N TRP A 354 -8.44 -1.93 0.97
CA TRP A 354 -7.51 -2.71 0.17
C TRP A 354 -7.59 -4.19 0.56
N LEU A 355 -7.15 -5.10 -0.33
CA LEU A 355 -7.20 -6.55 -0.10
C LEU A 355 -5.95 -7.27 -0.61
N TYR A 356 -5.69 -7.26 -1.92
CA TYR A 356 -4.48 -7.85 -2.50
C TYR A 356 -3.78 -6.91 -3.50
N ASN A 357 -2.66 -6.33 -3.08
CA ASN A 357 -1.82 -5.46 -3.93
C ASN A 357 -0.52 -6.16 -4.32
N ASN A 358 0.03 -5.81 -5.48
CA ASN A 358 1.37 -6.27 -5.84
C ASN A 358 2.42 -5.55 -4.98
N LEU A 359 3.54 -6.23 -4.74
CA LEU A 359 4.68 -5.66 -4.01
C LEU A 359 5.15 -4.34 -4.64
N LEU A 360 5.09 -3.26 -3.86
CA LEU A 360 5.59 -1.94 -4.22
C LEU A 360 7.09 -1.84 -3.90
N GLN A 361 7.91 -1.67 -4.94
CA GLN A 361 9.33 -1.31 -4.80
C GLN A 361 9.49 0.20 -4.98
N LEU A 362 10.24 0.84 -4.08
CA LEU A 362 10.47 2.27 -4.13
C LEU A 362 11.36 2.61 -5.34
N GLU A 363 10.88 3.54 -6.15
CA GLU A 363 11.58 4.15 -7.27
C GLU A 363 11.55 5.67 -7.12
N ILE A 364 12.68 6.32 -7.42
CA ILE A 364 12.79 7.78 -7.50
C ILE A 364 13.00 8.14 -8.97
N ASP A 365 12.12 8.98 -9.51
CA ASP A 365 12.21 9.49 -10.89
C ASP A 365 13.12 10.73 -10.95
N THR A 366 12.94 11.66 -10.01
CA THR A 366 13.71 12.91 -9.95
C THR A 366 14.13 13.23 -8.52
N PHE A 367 15.36 13.72 -8.35
CA PHE A 367 15.85 14.31 -7.10
C PHE A 367 16.83 15.44 -7.42
N PHE A 368 16.46 16.69 -7.11
CA PHE A 368 17.32 17.85 -7.38
C PHE A 368 17.04 19.01 -6.43
N PHE A 369 18.00 19.92 -6.30
CA PHE A 369 17.84 21.14 -5.52
C PHE A 369 17.23 22.28 -6.35
N GLN A 370 16.32 23.01 -5.75
CA GLN A 370 15.72 24.24 -6.27
C GLN A 370 15.84 25.35 -5.22
N GLY A 371 16.53 26.45 -5.52
CA GLY A 371 16.62 27.61 -4.62
C GLY A 371 15.24 28.22 -4.34
N PHE A 372 15.04 28.68 -3.11
CA PHE A 372 13.82 29.37 -2.71
C PHE A 372 13.91 30.85 -3.06
N ASP A 373 12.87 31.31 -3.77
CA ASP A 373 12.66 32.70 -4.18
C ASP A 373 11.41 33.21 -3.41
N PRO A 374 11.58 34.03 -2.37
CA PRO A 374 10.49 34.52 -1.54
C PRO A 374 9.56 35.50 -2.27
N ASP A 375 10.05 36.16 -3.32
CA ASP A 375 9.32 37.16 -4.10
C ASP A 375 8.65 36.56 -5.37
N LEU A 376 8.88 35.27 -5.63
CA LEU A 376 8.32 34.47 -6.74
C LEU A 376 8.67 35.00 -8.14
N ILE A 377 9.74 35.80 -8.26
CA ILE A 377 10.17 36.43 -9.51
C ILE A 377 11.69 36.29 -9.66
N GLY A 378 12.12 35.34 -10.49
CA GLY A 378 13.36 35.50 -11.26
C GLY A 378 14.65 34.86 -10.73
N CYS A 379 14.62 33.96 -9.75
CA CYS A 379 15.75 33.05 -9.54
C CYS A 379 15.66 31.79 -10.44
N PRO A 380 16.64 31.50 -11.31
CA PRO A 380 16.79 30.19 -11.94
C PRO A 380 16.93 29.09 -10.87
N GLY A 381 16.59 27.83 -11.22
CA GLY A 381 16.46 26.76 -10.22
C GLY A 381 17.68 26.51 -9.32
N ASN A 382 18.91 26.79 -9.77
CA ASN A 382 20.13 26.62 -8.96
C ASN A 382 20.64 27.91 -8.29
N VAL A 383 19.84 28.99 -8.29
CA VAL A 383 20.16 30.26 -7.63
C VAL A 383 19.36 30.36 -6.35
N MET A 384 20.03 30.68 -5.25
CA MET A 384 19.46 30.85 -3.92
C MET A 384 19.75 32.26 -3.43
N GLU A 385 18.74 32.92 -2.89
CA GLU A 385 18.96 34.18 -2.19
C GLU A 385 19.61 33.96 -0.82
N PHE A 386 20.46 34.90 -0.43
CA PHE A 386 21.11 34.91 0.85
C PHE A 386 20.08 34.77 1.98
N SER A 387 20.25 33.74 2.81
CA SER A 387 19.39 33.42 3.94
C SER A 387 17.96 32.91 3.60
N SER A 388 17.68 32.55 2.34
CA SER A 388 16.36 32.04 1.93
C SER A 388 16.29 30.51 1.83
N GLY A 389 17.40 29.84 1.52
CA GLY A 389 17.42 28.39 1.41
C GLY A 389 16.82 27.85 0.11
N GLY A 390 16.26 26.65 0.17
CA GLY A 390 15.69 25.98 -0.99
C GLY A 390 15.03 24.64 -0.70
N TRP A 391 14.57 24.00 -1.76
CA TRP A 391 13.82 22.77 -1.74
C TRP A 391 14.59 21.68 -2.48
N PHE A 392 14.77 20.53 -1.84
CA PHE A 392 15.13 19.31 -2.54
C PHE A 392 13.85 18.68 -3.07
N ILE A 393 13.61 18.83 -4.36
CA ILE A 393 12.43 18.32 -5.06
C ILE A 393 12.67 16.85 -5.36
N ILE A 394 11.75 16.01 -4.88
CA ILE A 394 11.78 14.56 -5.07
C ILE A 394 10.51 14.11 -5.79
N SER A 395 10.63 13.16 -6.72
CA SER A 395 9.47 12.41 -7.20
C SER A 395 9.67 10.92 -6.94
N ALA A 396 8.79 10.35 -6.12
CA ALA A 396 8.84 8.97 -5.68
C ALA A 396 7.50 8.26 -5.89
N ASN A 397 7.52 6.94 -6.12
CA ASN A 397 6.31 6.14 -6.33
C ASN A 397 5.69 5.59 -5.02
N ALA A 398 6.30 5.84 -3.87
CA ALA A 398 5.86 5.33 -2.57
C ALA A 398 6.02 6.38 -1.47
N ASN A 399 5.15 6.27 -0.45
CA ASN A 399 5.28 7.04 0.78
C ASN A 399 6.49 6.55 1.58
N GLY A 400 7.05 7.40 2.44
CA GLY A 400 8.15 7.00 3.31
C GLY A 400 8.62 8.08 4.26
N GLN A 401 9.71 7.82 4.96
CA GLN A 401 10.42 8.80 5.79
C GLN A 401 11.82 9.02 5.22
N ALA A 402 12.07 10.22 4.71
CA ALA A 402 13.37 10.64 4.23
C ALA A 402 14.25 11.16 5.36
N THR A 403 15.54 10.86 5.25
CA THR A 403 16.63 11.54 5.93
C THR A 403 17.58 12.09 4.87
N LEU A 404 17.75 13.40 4.82
CA LEU A 404 18.66 14.11 3.94
C LEU A 404 19.82 14.64 4.78
N GLU A 405 21.05 14.32 4.37
CA GLU A 405 22.27 14.82 5.00
C GLU A 405 22.99 15.73 4.00
N LEU A 406 23.41 16.91 4.45
CA LEU A 406 24.11 17.93 3.67
C LEU A 406 25.52 18.14 4.24
N ASP A 407 26.54 17.82 3.46
CA ASP A 407 27.94 18.22 3.71
C ASP A 407 28.13 19.62 3.13
N LEU A 408 28.12 20.62 4.03
CA LEU A 408 28.11 22.03 3.69
C LEU A 408 29.52 22.65 3.68
N ASN A 409 30.52 21.93 4.19
CA ASN A 409 31.92 22.38 4.25
C ASN A 409 32.84 21.57 3.31
N GLU A 410 32.29 20.59 2.60
CA GLU A 410 32.91 19.69 1.63
C GLU A 410 34.11 18.91 2.17
N ASN A 411 34.05 18.52 3.45
CA ASN A 411 35.13 17.76 4.08
C ASN A 411 34.92 16.23 4.01
N GLY A 412 33.78 15.77 3.48
CA GLY A 412 33.41 14.36 3.34
C GLY A 412 32.90 13.70 4.63
N LEU A 413 32.73 14.48 5.69
CA LEU A 413 31.98 14.14 6.89
C LEU A 413 30.61 14.82 6.78
N PHE A 414 29.57 14.18 7.31
CA PHE A 414 28.18 14.69 7.27
C PHE A 414 27.58 14.88 8.67
N GLY A 415 28.36 14.52 9.69
CA GLY A 415 27.93 14.49 11.08
C GLY A 415 28.68 15.48 11.96
N ASP A 416 29.41 16.40 11.34
CA ASP A 416 30.08 17.47 12.08
C ASP A 416 29.10 18.64 12.35
N PRO A 417 29.45 19.59 13.24
CA PRO A 417 28.56 20.69 13.60
C PRO A 417 28.25 21.67 12.47
N GLU A 418 29.00 21.68 11.38
CA GLU A 418 28.81 22.55 10.24
C GLU A 418 27.77 22.00 9.26
N ASP A 419 27.51 20.69 9.29
CA ASP A 419 26.58 19.98 8.43
C ASP A 419 25.15 19.92 8.98
N ILE A 420 24.20 19.53 8.12
CA ILE A 420 22.78 19.43 8.48
C ILE A 420 22.22 18.06 8.14
N THR A 421 21.38 17.54 9.04
CA THR A 421 20.49 16.40 8.78
C THR A 421 19.03 16.85 8.88
N ILE A 422 18.23 16.58 7.85
CA ILE A 422 16.82 16.93 7.75
C ILE A 422 16.01 15.64 7.65
N GLN A 423 14.96 15.51 8.47
CA GLN A 423 14.05 14.37 8.44
C GLN A 423 12.66 14.84 8.04
N GLN A 424 12.02 14.13 7.10
CA GLN A 424 10.70 14.49 6.59
C GLN A 424 9.94 13.26 6.14
N ASN A 425 8.63 13.24 6.40
CA ASN A 425 7.73 12.26 5.79
C ASN A 425 7.48 12.66 4.33
N LEU A 426 7.62 11.71 3.43
CA LEU A 426 7.38 11.87 2.00
C LEU A 426 6.04 11.25 1.61
N GLU A 427 5.30 11.97 0.78
CA GLU A 427 4.15 11.43 0.05
C GLU A 427 4.55 10.95 -1.35
N ALA A 428 3.90 9.89 -1.83
CA ALA A 428 4.06 9.42 -3.19
C ALA A 428 3.61 10.50 -4.19
N GLY A 429 4.37 10.66 -5.27
CA GLY A 429 4.21 11.75 -6.23
C GLY A 429 5.40 12.69 -6.20
N ILE A 430 5.15 13.98 -6.47
CA ILE A 430 6.16 15.04 -6.32
C ILE A 430 6.02 15.62 -4.92
N ASP A 431 7.11 15.63 -4.17
CA ASP A 431 7.22 16.19 -2.83
C ASP A 431 8.55 16.95 -2.70
N SER A 432 8.81 17.56 -1.55
CA SER A 432 9.97 18.43 -1.37
C SER A 432 10.48 18.48 0.07
N ILE A 433 11.80 18.56 0.23
CA ILE A 433 12.47 18.73 1.53
C ILE A 433 13.05 20.14 1.63
N PHE A 434 12.58 20.94 2.59
CA PHE A 434 13.05 22.31 2.78
C PHE A 434 14.37 22.35 3.55
N TRP A 435 15.32 23.14 3.05
CA TRP A 435 16.51 23.61 3.77
C TRP A 435 16.48 25.13 3.85
N ASP A 436 16.81 25.69 5.01
CA ASP A 436 16.68 27.12 5.31
C ASP A 436 17.87 27.99 4.85
N GLY A 437 18.87 27.39 4.20
CA GLY A 437 20.06 28.10 3.72
C GLY A 437 21.08 28.40 4.83
N ASN A 438 20.90 27.85 6.03
CA ASN A 438 21.88 27.94 7.11
C ASN A 438 22.76 26.68 7.17
N ASN A 439 23.89 26.77 7.86
CA ASN A 439 24.71 25.63 8.23
C ASN A 439 24.30 25.04 9.60
N GLY A 440 24.91 23.93 10.01
CA GLY A 440 24.60 23.27 11.28
C GLY A 440 24.85 24.14 12.53
N LEU A 441 25.63 25.21 12.39
CA LEU A 441 25.88 26.22 13.43
C LEU A 441 24.84 27.36 13.44
N GLY A 442 23.86 27.32 12.53
CA GLY A 442 22.82 28.33 12.36
C GLY A 442 23.28 29.62 11.66
N ASN A 443 24.42 29.58 10.95
CA ASN A 443 24.90 30.71 10.16
C ASN A 443 24.44 30.58 8.69
N PRO A 444 23.99 31.66 8.04
CA PRO A 444 23.63 31.61 6.63
C PRO A 444 24.84 31.29 5.76
N ILE A 445 24.63 30.54 4.69
CA ILE A 445 25.66 30.30 3.67
C ILE A 445 26.09 31.64 3.06
N PRO A 446 27.41 31.92 2.96
CA PRO A 446 27.89 33.17 2.38
C PRO A 446 27.49 33.34 0.91
N ILE A 447 27.36 34.59 0.49
CA ILE A 447 27.22 34.95 -0.93
C ILE A 447 28.45 34.44 -1.68
N ASP A 448 28.21 33.55 -2.64
CA ASP A 448 29.22 32.85 -3.42
C ASP A 448 28.60 32.47 -4.78
N PRO A 449 29.18 32.91 -5.91
CA PRO A 449 28.66 32.57 -7.23
C PRO A 449 28.79 31.08 -7.59
N SER A 450 29.43 30.28 -6.74
CA SER A 450 29.77 28.87 -6.99
C SER A 450 29.85 28.04 -5.70
N PHE A 451 28.96 28.29 -4.73
CA PHE A 451 28.91 27.48 -3.51
C PHE A 451 28.64 26.02 -3.88
N THR A 452 29.46 25.10 -3.39
CA THR A 452 29.26 23.67 -3.62
C THR A 452 28.96 23.00 -2.29
N MET A 453 28.00 22.09 -2.33
CA MET A 453 27.66 21.20 -1.21
C MET A 453 27.46 19.80 -1.77
N THR A 454 27.65 18.79 -0.93
CA THR A 454 27.33 17.40 -1.27
C THR A 454 26.16 16.94 -0.44
N TYR A 455 25.15 16.34 -1.06
CA TYR A 455 24.04 15.74 -0.34
C TYR A 455 24.08 14.21 -0.47
N ARG A 456 23.54 13.53 0.53
CA ARG A 456 23.19 12.11 0.48
C ARG A 456 21.95 11.90 1.33
N GLY A 457 21.41 10.68 1.33
CA GLY A 457 20.30 10.41 2.22
C GLY A 457 19.78 9.00 2.17
N SER A 458 18.63 8.80 2.79
CA SER A 458 17.91 7.55 2.75
C SER A 458 16.41 7.78 2.88
N ILE A 459 15.62 6.84 2.36
CA ILE A 459 14.16 6.81 2.48
C ILE A 459 13.79 5.46 3.08
N ARG A 460 13.12 5.49 4.25
CA ARG A 460 12.49 4.32 4.86
C ARG A 460 11.09 4.16 4.28
N TYR A 461 10.75 2.96 3.84
CA TYR A 461 9.46 2.66 3.20
C TYR A 461 9.05 1.20 3.46
N GLY A 462 7.78 0.87 3.15
CA GLY A 462 7.22 -0.46 3.43
C GLY A 462 7.27 -0.80 4.92
N GLU A 463 7.10 0.22 5.77
CA GLU A 463 7.17 0.08 7.23
C GLU A 463 5.97 -0.70 7.75
N ILE A 464 6.25 -1.58 8.70
CA ILE A 464 5.23 -2.38 9.38
C ILE A 464 5.62 -2.51 10.85
N HIS A 465 4.61 -2.41 11.70
CA HIS A 465 4.67 -2.77 13.11
C HIS A 465 3.80 -4.00 13.34
N ILE A 466 4.35 -4.99 14.05
CA ILE A 466 3.64 -6.17 14.50
C ILE A 466 3.68 -6.12 16.02
N SER A 467 2.49 -6.11 16.61
CA SER A 467 2.33 -5.96 18.04
C SER A 467 1.81 -7.24 18.68
N MET A 468 2.35 -7.51 19.86
CA MET A 468 1.90 -8.57 20.75
C MET A 468 1.51 -7.92 22.06
N THR A 469 0.27 -8.12 22.48
CA THR A 469 -0.24 -7.50 23.71
C THR A 469 -0.57 -8.59 24.72
N ASP A 470 -0.21 -8.40 26.00
CA ASP A 470 -0.61 -9.28 27.10
C ASP A 470 -0.15 -10.76 26.98
N ILE A 471 0.97 -11.01 26.27
CA ILE A 471 1.60 -12.34 26.21
C ILE A 471 2.55 -12.51 27.38
N GLU A 472 2.17 -13.31 28.38
CA GLU A 472 2.89 -13.45 29.65
C GLU A 472 4.37 -13.80 29.52
N ASN A 473 4.67 -14.85 28.75
CA ASN A 473 6.02 -15.33 28.53
C ASN A 473 6.22 -15.67 27.04
N ASN A 474 7.41 -15.41 26.53
CA ASN A 474 7.79 -15.80 25.18
C ASN A 474 9.19 -16.44 25.22
N LEU A 475 9.22 -17.77 25.38
CA LEU A 475 10.45 -18.48 25.74
C LEU A 475 11.37 -18.71 24.53
N GLY A 476 10.79 -18.96 23.34
CA GLY A 476 11.52 -19.09 22.08
C GLY A 476 11.54 -17.80 21.26
N GLY A 477 10.69 -16.83 21.60
CA GLY A 477 10.62 -15.53 20.95
C GLY A 477 9.78 -15.52 19.66
N VAL A 478 9.70 -14.35 19.03
CA VAL A 478 9.03 -14.14 17.74
C VAL A 478 10.05 -13.78 16.65
N THR A 479 9.93 -14.40 15.48
CA THR A 479 10.77 -14.13 14.31
C THR A 479 9.93 -13.79 13.10
N PHE A 480 10.51 -13.01 12.19
CA PHE A 480 9.84 -12.51 11.00
C PHE A 480 10.62 -12.91 9.75
N LYS A 481 9.89 -13.24 8.68
CA LYS A 481 10.48 -13.51 7.37
C LYS A 481 9.64 -12.89 6.25
N LEU A 482 10.24 -11.97 5.50
CA LEU A 482 9.65 -11.37 4.30
C LEU A 482 9.70 -12.38 3.14
N LEU A 483 8.56 -12.99 2.82
CA LEU A 483 8.47 -14.09 1.85
C LEU A 483 8.65 -13.64 0.40
N ASN A 484 8.41 -12.36 0.12
CA ASN A 484 8.54 -11.74 -1.19
C ASN A 484 9.57 -10.61 -1.22
N ALA A 485 10.68 -10.76 -0.49
CA ALA A 485 11.71 -9.74 -0.38
C ALA A 485 12.27 -9.30 -1.75
N PRO A 486 12.37 -7.99 -2.04
CA PRO A 486 13.11 -7.50 -3.19
C PRO A 486 14.58 -7.92 -3.15
N PRO A 487 15.27 -7.97 -4.31
CA PRO A 487 16.70 -8.26 -4.33
C PRO A 487 17.51 -7.33 -3.42
N ASN A 488 18.44 -7.90 -2.64
CA ASN A 488 19.31 -7.19 -1.70
C ASN A 488 18.62 -6.57 -0.47
N VAL A 489 17.32 -6.80 -0.27
CA VAL A 489 16.63 -6.46 0.98
C VAL A 489 16.77 -7.65 1.94
N PRO A 490 17.31 -7.47 3.16
CA PRO A 490 17.33 -8.52 4.17
C PRO A 490 15.90 -8.97 4.50
N ASP A 491 15.66 -10.29 4.50
CA ASP A 491 14.31 -10.84 4.67
C ASP A 491 13.95 -11.15 6.13
N SER A 492 14.91 -11.13 7.05
CA SER A 492 14.69 -11.57 8.44
C SER A 492 15.14 -10.58 9.51
N LEU A 493 15.42 -9.32 9.14
CA LEU A 493 15.82 -8.28 10.08
C LEU A 493 14.61 -7.52 10.58
N PHE A 494 14.61 -7.23 11.88
CA PHE A 494 13.57 -6.46 12.55
C PHE A 494 14.19 -5.67 13.71
N PHE A 495 13.36 -4.83 14.32
CA PHE A 495 13.73 -3.94 15.40
C PHE A 495 12.71 -4.07 16.55
N TYR A 496 13.18 -3.79 17.76
CA TYR A 496 12.36 -3.60 18.95
C TYR A 496 13.10 -2.71 19.96
N ASP A 497 12.34 -1.95 20.74
CA ASP A 497 12.81 -1.24 21.93
C ASP A 497 11.80 -1.46 23.07
N HIS A 498 12.19 -2.32 24.02
CA HIS A 498 11.42 -2.62 25.22
C HIS A 498 11.94 -1.88 26.46
N SER A 499 12.83 -0.90 26.32
CA SER A 499 13.53 -0.26 27.44
C SER A 499 12.59 0.48 28.40
N ASP A 500 11.53 1.11 27.88
CA ASP A 500 10.53 1.81 28.68
C ASP A 500 9.75 0.87 29.64
N ILE A 501 9.70 -0.43 29.33
CA ILE A 501 9.08 -1.47 30.17
C ILE A 501 10.12 -2.37 30.87
N GLY A 502 11.40 -1.96 30.88
CA GLY A 502 12.51 -2.67 31.52
C GLY A 502 13.04 -3.88 30.75
N GLY A 503 12.72 -3.99 29.46
CA GLY A 503 13.22 -5.02 28.55
C GLY A 503 14.46 -4.59 27.77
N ALA A 504 14.87 -5.43 26.82
CA ALA A 504 16.04 -5.19 25.97
C ALA A 504 15.74 -4.27 24.77
N VAL A 505 16.80 -3.76 24.17
CA VAL A 505 16.78 -3.09 22.87
C VAL A 505 17.46 -3.99 21.84
N SER A 506 16.87 -4.08 20.65
CA SER A 506 17.36 -4.91 19.54
C SER A 506 18.78 -4.56 19.08
N GLY A 507 19.50 -5.57 18.57
CA GLY A 507 20.79 -5.41 17.89
C GLY A 507 21.93 -4.88 18.76
N GLY A 508 21.77 -4.86 20.09
CA GLY A 508 22.73 -4.23 21.01
C GLY A 508 22.62 -2.71 21.05
N GLY A 509 21.51 -2.15 20.57
CA GLY A 509 21.20 -0.73 20.62
C GLY A 509 21.01 -0.20 22.05
N THR A 510 20.98 1.12 22.18
CA THR A 510 20.65 1.82 23.44
C THR A 510 19.18 2.28 23.42
N PRO A 511 18.56 2.62 24.57
CA PRO A 511 17.20 3.17 24.59
C PRO A 511 17.01 4.31 23.56
N GLY A 512 15.94 4.22 22.77
CA GLY A 512 15.64 5.14 21.66
C GLY A 512 16.50 4.96 20.40
N ASN A 513 17.41 3.98 20.38
CA ASN A 513 18.38 3.76 19.31
C ASN A 513 18.50 2.25 19.00
N ALA A 514 17.38 1.64 18.63
CA ALA A 514 17.31 0.25 18.20
C ALA A 514 18.18 -0.03 16.97
N LEU A 515 18.81 -1.21 16.93
CA LEU A 515 19.61 -1.67 15.80
C LEU A 515 19.02 -2.95 15.21
N PRO A 516 19.18 -3.21 13.90
CA PRO A 516 18.56 -4.36 13.26
C PRO A 516 19.07 -5.65 13.88
N THR A 517 18.17 -6.62 14.05
CA THR A 517 18.49 -7.94 14.60
C THR A 517 17.70 -9.02 13.88
N SER A 518 18.27 -10.23 13.83
CA SER A 518 17.54 -11.47 13.53
C SER A 518 17.33 -12.34 14.79
N THR A 519 17.80 -11.86 15.95
CA THR A 519 17.72 -12.57 17.23
C THR A 519 16.44 -12.12 17.94
N PRO A 520 15.53 -13.06 18.25
CA PRO A 520 14.29 -12.73 18.92
C PRO A 520 14.52 -12.35 20.39
N TYR A 521 13.67 -11.46 20.90
CA TYR A 521 13.62 -11.17 22.33
C TYR A 521 12.83 -12.27 23.05
N THR A 522 13.51 -12.99 23.95
CA THR A 522 12.89 -14.01 24.80
C THR A 522 12.70 -13.47 26.21
N TYR A 523 11.57 -13.77 26.84
CA TYR A 523 11.28 -13.30 28.19
C TYR A 523 10.43 -14.30 28.99
N SER A 524 10.49 -14.19 30.31
CA SER A 524 9.77 -15.03 31.27
C SER A 524 9.41 -14.25 32.53
N GLY A 525 8.66 -14.88 33.45
CA GLY A 525 8.26 -14.27 34.71
C GLY A 525 7.07 -13.32 34.59
N ASN A 526 6.16 -13.60 33.65
CA ASN A 526 5.01 -12.76 33.30
C ASN A 526 5.43 -11.36 32.84
N PHE A 527 6.55 -11.27 32.12
CA PHE A 527 7.07 -9.99 31.66
C PHE A 527 6.10 -9.29 30.71
N GLY A 528 5.29 -10.00 29.92
CA GLY A 528 4.36 -9.34 28.98
C GLY A 528 2.97 -9.02 29.54
N ASN A 529 2.68 -9.33 30.81
CA ASN A 529 1.42 -9.03 31.47
C ASN A 529 1.06 -7.53 31.36
N ASN A 530 -0.11 -7.19 30.81
CA ASN A 530 -0.61 -5.83 30.57
C ASN A 530 0.37 -4.92 29.80
N ARG A 531 1.08 -5.46 28.81
CA ARG A 531 2.06 -4.72 28.00
C ARG A 531 1.83 -4.91 26.52
N PHE A 532 2.08 -3.83 25.80
CA PHE A 532 2.18 -3.79 24.35
C PHE A 532 3.64 -3.93 23.96
N LEU A 533 4.00 -5.07 23.37
CA LEU A 533 5.32 -5.31 22.79
C LEU A 533 5.28 -5.01 21.30
N ASP A 534 6.02 -3.98 20.90
CA ASP A 534 6.14 -3.52 19.53
C ASP A 534 7.39 -4.10 18.86
N GLN A 535 7.26 -4.56 17.62
CA GLN A 535 8.37 -4.91 16.74
C GLN A 535 8.10 -4.30 15.38
N TRP A 536 9.12 -3.75 14.74
CA TRP A 536 8.95 -3.11 13.45
C TRP A 536 10.01 -3.51 12.44
N ILE A 537 9.64 -3.36 11.17
CA ILE A 537 10.45 -3.68 10.00
C ILE A 537 10.21 -2.58 8.98
N PHE A 538 11.25 -2.15 8.28
CA PHE A 538 11.15 -1.26 7.13
C PHE A 538 12.27 -1.59 6.14
N THR A 539 12.07 -1.20 4.88
CA THR A 539 13.12 -1.23 3.87
C THR A 539 13.75 0.16 3.75
N THR A 540 15.02 0.22 3.36
CA THR A 540 15.72 1.49 3.14
C THR A 540 16.18 1.60 1.69
N PHE A 541 15.85 2.72 1.05
CA PHE A 541 16.44 3.15 -0.21
C PHE A 541 17.50 4.21 0.10
N ASN A 542 18.69 4.07 -0.47
CA ASN A 542 19.76 5.05 -0.25
C ASN A 542 19.78 6.05 -1.40
N ILE A 543 19.73 7.34 -1.07
CA ILE A 543 20.00 8.43 -2.01
C ILE A 543 21.52 8.54 -2.12
N ALA A 544 22.01 8.40 -3.35
CA ALA A 544 23.45 8.43 -3.61
C ALA A 544 24.04 9.81 -3.28
N GLU A 545 25.29 9.78 -2.81
CA GLU A 545 26.08 10.98 -2.60
C GLU A 545 26.24 11.75 -3.91
N THR A 546 25.74 12.98 -3.96
CA THR A 546 25.65 13.78 -5.17
C THR A 546 26.08 15.22 -4.87
N PRO A 547 27.10 15.76 -5.56
CA PRO A 547 27.47 17.16 -5.43
C PRO A 547 26.47 18.05 -6.15
N VAL A 548 26.22 19.23 -5.60
CA VAL A 548 25.44 20.29 -6.24
C VAL A 548 26.16 21.63 -6.06
N THR A 549 26.23 22.38 -7.16
CA THR A 549 26.75 23.76 -7.16
C THR A 549 25.59 24.72 -7.31
N ILE A 550 25.48 25.66 -6.37
CA ILE A 550 24.46 26.69 -6.33
C ILE A 550 25.10 28.07 -6.38
N GLU A 551 24.38 29.04 -6.95
CA GLU A 551 24.76 30.45 -6.91
C GLU A 551 24.04 31.10 -5.73
N VAL A 552 24.79 31.63 -4.76
CA VAL A 552 24.22 32.35 -3.62
C VAL A 552 24.36 33.85 -3.88
N VAL A 553 23.23 34.52 -4.09
CA VAL A 553 23.15 35.94 -4.44
C VAL A 553 22.59 36.76 -3.29
N GLN A 554 22.88 38.07 -3.26
CA GLN A 554 22.30 38.96 -2.26
C GLN A 554 20.77 39.08 -2.40
N ASP A 555 20.32 39.24 -3.65
CA ASP A 555 18.92 39.32 -4.10
C ASP A 555 18.86 38.68 -5.49
N CYS A 556 17.75 38.04 -5.88
CA CYS A 556 17.58 37.51 -7.23
C CYS A 556 17.68 38.67 -8.26
N PRO A 557 18.15 38.38 -9.50
CA PRO A 557 18.33 39.43 -10.50
C PRO A 557 17.07 40.26 -10.80
N CYS A 558 15.87 39.73 -10.57
CA CYS A 558 14.61 40.38 -10.89
C CYS A 558 13.96 41.17 -9.74
N ASP A 559 14.46 41.03 -8.51
CA ASP A 559 13.96 41.75 -7.34
C ASP A 559 14.56 43.15 -7.21
N ALA A 560 15.71 43.37 -7.86
CA ALA A 560 16.29 44.69 -7.95
C ALA A 560 15.29 45.67 -8.60
N LEU A 561 14.97 46.77 -7.91
CA LEU A 561 14.05 47.80 -8.42
C LEU A 561 14.43 48.18 -9.85
N GLY A 562 13.54 47.85 -10.79
CA GLY A 562 13.74 48.16 -12.20
C GLY A 562 14.49 47.13 -13.03
N ALA A 563 14.58 45.87 -12.58
CA ALA A 563 15.10 44.73 -13.32
C ALA A 563 14.03 43.99 -14.14
N THR A 564 12.77 44.05 -13.70
CA THR A 564 11.61 43.49 -14.42
C THR A 564 11.02 44.55 -15.35
N PRO A 565 10.86 44.27 -16.66
CA PRO A 565 10.15 45.17 -17.57
C PRO A 565 8.69 45.33 -17.15
N ASN A 566 8.11 46.48 -17.47
CA ASN A 566 6.69 46.76 -17.36
C ASN A 566 6.17 46.99 -18.77
N LEU A 567 5.70 45.94 -19.40
CA LEU A 567 5.23 45.94 -20.77
C LEU A 567 3.96 46.77 -20.90
N VAL A 568 3.97 47.68 -21.86
CA VAL A 568 2.82 48.53 -22.19
C VAL A 568 2.59 48.47 -23.68
N ILE A 569 1.35 48.19 -24.06
CA ILE A 569 0.85 48.33 -25.43
C ILE A 569 0.11 49.68 -25.53
N PRO A 570 0.67 50.71 -26.18
CA PRO A 570 0.04 52.03 -26.24
C PRO A 570 -1.32 52.04 -26.96
N GLN A 571 -1.52 51.08 -27.89
CA GLN A 571 -2.73 50.94 -28.69
C GLN A 571 -3.15 49.45 -28.78
N PRO A 572 -3.88 48.93 -27.78
CA PRO A 572 -4.24 47.51 -27.71
C PRO A 572 -5.29 47.09 -28.75
N ASN A 573 -5.92 48.05 -29.43
CA ASN A 573 -6.86 47.80 -30.50
C ASN A 573 -6.50 48.66 -31.71
N LEU A 574 -6.27 48.00 -32.85
CA LEU A 574 -5.97 48.65 -34.12
C LEU A 574 -6.95 48.16 -35.17
N SER A 575 -7.34 49.07 -36.05
CA SER A 575 -8.18 48.77 -37.20
C SER A 575 -7.57 49.32 -38.47
N ALA A 576 -7.50 48.49 -39.52
CA ALA A 576 -6.91 48.84 -40.80
C ALA A 576 -7.73 48.27 -41.96
N CYS A 577 -7.52 48.79 -43.16
CA CYS A 577 -8.13 48.22 -44.37
C CYS A 577 -7.19 47.18 -45.01
N GLU A 578 -7.75 46.21 -45.72
CA GLU A 578 -6.99 45.29 -46.56
C GLU A 578 -6.13 46.06 -47.58
N GLY A 579 -4.88 45.61 -47.79
CA GLY A 579 -3.86 46.25 -48.61
C GLY A 579 -3.11 47.41 -47.95
N SER A 580 -3.54 47.88 -46.77
CA SER A 580 -2.82 48.92 -46.02
C SER A 580 -1.67 48.35 -45.17
N SER A 581 -0.97 49.23 -44.44
CA SER A 581 0.07 48.85 -43.48
C SER A 581 -0.28 49.38 -42.10
N VAL A 582 0.11 48.64 -41.05
CA VAL A 582 -0.02 49.05 -39.64
C VAL A 582 1.31 48.79 -38.92
N VAL A 583 1.59 49.55 -37.86
CA VAL A 583 2.74 49.29 -36.97
C VAL A 583 2.19 48.93 -35.60
N LEU A 584 2.47 47.71 -35.16
CA LEU A 584 2.22 47.28 -33.78
C LEU A 584 3.33 47.84 -32.90
N MET A 585 2.98 48.30 -31.70
CA MET A 585 3.95 48.90 -30.78
C MET A 585 3.80 48.28 -29.40
N ALA A 586 4.95 47.96 -28.81
CA ALA A 586 5.07 47.63 -27.39
C ALA A 586 6.28 48.38 -26.85
N MET A 587 6.20 48.82 -25.61
CA MET A 587 7.30 49.50 -24.95
C MET A 587 7.36 49.08 -23.50
N ASN A 588 8.51 49.27 -22.89
CA ASN A 588 8.60 49.32 -21.46
C ASN A 588 7.96 50.63 -20.97
N ASN A 589 7.22 50.57 -19.86
CA ASN A 589 6.57 51.73 -19.28
C ASN A 589 7.64 52.79 -18.96
N PRO A 590 7.56 53.99 -19.54
CA PRO A 590 8.58 55.02 -19.36
C PRO A 590 8.62 55.56 -17.92
N ASP A 591 7.56 55.34 -17.14
CA ASP A 591 7.48 55.70 -15.72
C ASP A 591 8.03 54.60 -14.79
N SER A 592 8.41 53.43 -15.33
CA SER A 592 9.10 52.41 -14.54
C SER A 592 10.57 52.77 -14.43
N ALA A 593 11.14 52.67 -13.22
CA ALA A 593 12.58 52.77 -13.05
C ALA A 593 13.21 51.62 -13.85
N THR A 594 13.97 51.89 -14.91
CA THR A 594 14.66 50.86 -15.70
C THR A 594 16.16 50.85 -15.37
N THR A 595 16.50 51.14 -14.12
CA THR A 595 17.88 51.44 -13.71
C THR A 595 18.81 50.24 -13.74
N ASN A 596 18.26 49.03 -13.85
CA ASN A 596 19.01 47.76 -13.79
C ASN A 596 18.84 46.89 -15.05
N ILE A 597 18.32 47.44 -16.15
CA ILE A 597 18.18 46.72 -17.43
C ILE A 597 19.08 47.38 -18.47
N ASP A 598 19.87 46.59 -19.19
CA ASP A 598 20.71 47.05 -20.31
C ASP A 598 20.00 46.88 -21.66
N SER A 599 19.16 45.84 -21.80
CA SER A 599 18.39 45.57 -23.01
C SER A 599 17.12 44.79 -22.75
N LEU A 600 16.12 44.94 -23.61
CA LEU A 600 14.85 44.21 -23.63
C LEU A 600 14.65 43.48 -24.95
N THR A 601 14.33 42.20 -24.89
CA THR A 601 13.94 41.38 -26.03
C THR A 601 12.43 41.27 -26.07
N TYR A 602 11.82 41.79 -27.14
CA TYR A 602 10.38 41.68 -27.40
C TYR A 602 10.12 40.51 -28.34
N MET A 603 9.24 39.61 -27.95
CA MET A 603 8.83 38.45 -28.73
C MET A 603 7.34 38.56 -29.07
N TRP A 604 7.05 38.87 -30.33
CA TRP A 604 5.71 38.94 -30.87
C TRP A 604 5.28 37.61 -31.46
N SER A 605 4.04 37.20 -31.21
CA SER A 605 3.38 36.10 -31.91
C SER A 605 2.02 36.55 -32.46
N GLY A 606 1.52 35.92 -33.53
CA GLY A 606 0.25 36.32 -34.14
C GLY A 606 -0.39 35.29 -35.06
N PRO A 607 -1.46 35.69 -35.78
CA PRO A 607 -2.22 34.81 -36.67
C PRO A 607 -1.35 34.10 -37.70
N GLY A 608 -1.68 32.83 -37.99
CA GLY A 608 -0.93 32.01 -38.96
C GLY A 608 0.43 31.51 -38.46
N GLY A 609 0.70 31.57 -37.15
CA GLY A 609 1.99 31.16 -36.57
C GLY A 609 3.09 32.19 -36.79
N PHE A 610 2.73 33.45 -37.02
CA PHE A 610 3.67 34.55 -37.15
C PHE A 610 4.48 34.71 -35.86
N ILE A 611 5.81 34.89 -35.98
CA ILE A 611 6.71 35.21 -34.88
C ILE A 611 7.66 36.31 -35.34
N PHE A 612 7.90 37.30 -34.47
CA PHE A 612 8.91 38.33 -34.67
C PHE A 612 9.61 38.65 -33.36
N GLU A 613 10.93 38.75 -33.39
CA GLU A 613 11.76 38.99 -32.23
C GLU A 613 12.70 40.16 -32.50
N GLU A 614 12.84 41.05 -31.52
CA GLU A 614 13.84 42.11 -31.55
C GLU A 614 14.35 42.46 -30.16
N THR A 615 15.63 42.81 -30.06
CA THR A 615 16.26 43.28 -28.82
C THR A 615 16.59 44.76 -28.94
N LEU A 616 16.14 45.55 -27.97
CA LEU A 616 16.22 47.01 -27.96
C LEU A 616 16.76 47.51 -26.62
N ALA A 617 17.17 48.79 -26.55
CA ALA A 617 17.50 49.41 -25.27
C ALA A 617 16.22 49.58 -24.41
N PRO A 618 16.32 49.70 -23.07
CA PRO A 618 15.17 49.66 -22.18
C PRO A 618 14.15 50.79 -22.41
N GLY A 619 14.62 51.94 -22.91
CA GLY A 619 13.78 53.10 -23.23
C GLY A 619 13.23 53.11 -24.65
N ASP A 620 13.58 52.13 -25.48
CA ASP A 620 13.15 52.06 -26.87
C ASP A 620 11.80 51.34 -27.01
N THR A 621 11.08 51.68 -28.08
CA THR A 621 9.77 51.09 -28.42
C THR A 621 9.95 50.04 -29.50
N SER A 622 9.47 48.83 -29.23
CA SER A 622 9.31 47.78 -30.23
C SER A 622 8.29 48.21 -31.29
N ARG A 623 8.64 48.05 -32.57
CA ARG A 623 7.85 48.54 -33.71
C ARG A 623 7.78 47.48 -34.81
N LEU A 624 6.74 46.65 -34.74
CA LEU A 624 6.48 45.63 -35.75
C LEU A 624 5.61 46.21 -36.89
N ALA A 625 6.21 46.45 -38.05
CA ALA A 625 5.50 46.90 -39.24
C ALA A 625 4.90 45.71 -40.03
N LEU A 626 3.57 45.66 -40.08
CA LEU A 626 2.82 44.73 -40.92
C LEU A 626 2.39 45.47 -42.20
N ASN A 627 2.88 45.01 -43.34
CA ASN A 627 2.61 45.63 -44.64
C ASN A 627 1.68 44.77 -45.50
N ASN A 628 0.89 45.42 -46.36
CA ASN A 628 -0.01 44.75 -47.30
C ASN A 628 -0.97 43.76 -46.60
N LEU A 629 -1.69 44.27 -45.60
CA LEU A 629 -2.58 43.48 -44.74
C LEU A 629 -3.63 42.71 -45.55
N THR A 630 -3.92 41.49 -45.14
CA THR A 630 -5.02 40.68 -45.68
C THR A 630 -6.04 40.38 -44.57
N LEU A 631 -7.22 39.87 -44.92
CA LEU A 631 -8.16 39.39 -43.90
C LEU A 631 -7.58 38.28 -43.00
N ALA A 632 -6.60 37.52 -43.49
CA ALA A 632 -5.89 36.50 -42.70
C ALA A 632 -4.86 37.08 -41.73
N THR A 633 -4.48 38.34 -41.89
CA THR A 633 -3.57 39.06 -40.99
C THR A 633 -4.29 39.61 -39.75
N ALA A 634 -5.63 39.64 -39.78
CA ALA A 634 -6.46 40.03 -38.64
C ALA A 634 -6.43 38.99 -37.52
N GLY A 635 -6.47 39.45 -36.28
CA GLY A 635 -6.52 38.60 -35.10
C GLY A 635 -5.71 39.18 -33.93
N ILE A 636 -5.50 38.32 -32.94
CA ILE A 636 -4.77 38.67 -31.72
C ILE A 636 -3.28 38.46 -31.96
N TYR A 637 -2.50 39.50 -31.70
CA TYR A 637 -1.06 39.43 -31.55
C TYR A 637 -0.72 39.45 -30.06
N THR A 638 0.20 38.59 -29.64
CA THR A 638 0.72 38.59 -28.27
C THR A 638 2.17 39.09 -28.28
N VAL A 639 2.60 39.74 -27.20
CA VAL A 639 3.98 40.16 -27.02
C VAL A 639 4.44 39.90 -25.60
N THR A 640 5.64 39.37 -25.46
CA THR A 640 6.37 39.25 -24.19
C THR A 640 7.64 40.09 -24.28
N SER A 641 8.03 40.74 -23.18
CA SER A 641 9.28 41.48 -23.07
C SER A 641 10.17 40.82 -22.02
N THR A 642 11.44 40.56 -22.34
CA THR A 642 12.40 39.91 -21.44
C THR A 642 13.67 40.75 -21.32
N SER A 643 14.11 41.06 -20.10
CA SER A 643 15.36 41.78 -19.83
C SER A 643 16.61 40.94 -20.07
N ASN A 644 17.77 41.59 -20.18
CA ASN A 644 19.07 40.90 -20.21
C ASN A 644 19.36 40.10 -18.93
N LEU A 645 18.60 40.33 -17.86
CA LEU A 645 18.67 39.58 -16.60
C LEU A 645 17.73 38.37 -16.60
N GLY A 646 16.94 38.15 -17.66
CA GLY A 646 15.98 37.05 -17.78
C GLY A 646 14.59 37.36 -17.21
N CYS A 647 14.37 38.56 -16.66
CA CYS A 647 13.09 38.98 -16.10
C CYS A 647 12.10 39.32 -17.20
N SER A 648 10.91 38.72 -17.19
CA SER A 648 9.92 38.89 -18.27
C SER A 648 8.59 39.45 -17.80
N ASP A 649 7.92 40.19 -18.68
CA ASP A 649 6.54 40.65 -18.52
C ASP A 649 5.71 40.35 -19.79
N GLY A 650 4.41 40.13 -19.61
CA GLY A 650 3.46 39.60 -20.60
C GLY A 650 3.20 38.08 -20.46
N PRO A 651 2.54 37.44 -21.45
CA PRO A 651 2.17 37.99 -22.74
C PRO A 651 1.01 38.99 -22.65
N ASP A 652 1.23 40.19 -23.19
CA ASP A 652 0.17 41.17 -23.43
C ASP A 652 -0.43 41.01 -24.82
N THR A 653 -1.67 41.48 -25.00
CA THR A 653 -2.44 41.25 -26.23
C THR A 653 -2.80 42.54 -26.97
N LEU A 654 -2.65 42.51 -28.29
CA LEU A 654 -3.11 43.54 -29.22
C LEU A 654 -4.05 42.89 -30.24
N ASN A 655 -5.25 43.46 -30.39
CA ASN A 655 -6.22 43.02 -31.39
C ASN A 655 -6.14 43.87 -32.67
N LEU A 656 -5.81 43.22 -33.80
CA LEU A 656 -5.82 43.84 -35.12
C LEU A 656 -7.07 43.41 -35.90
N THR A 657 -7.94 44.37 -36.18
CA THR A 657 -9.07 44.18 -37.09
C THR A 657 -8.70 44.65 -38.49
N VAL A 658 -8.82 43.78 -39.49
CA VAL A 658 -8.65 44.16 -40.91
C VAL A 658 -10.01 44.14 -41.60
N PHE A 659 -10.43 45.29 -42.11
CA PHE A 659 -11.65 45.42 -42.89
C PHE A 659 -11.35 45.15 -44.37
N PRO A 660 -12.20 44.39 -45.08
CA PRO A 660 -12.06 44.25 -46.53
C PRO A 660 -12.17 45.62 -47.18
N GLY A 661 -11.39 45.86 -48.23
CA GLY A 661 -11.45 47.12 -48.97
C GLY A 661 -12.88 47.41 -49.45
N LEU A 662 -13.34 48.66 -49.29
CA LEU A 662 -14.62 49.12 -49.83
C LEU A 662 -14.59 49.01 -51.36
N ASN A 663 -15.24 47.98 -51.90
CA ASN A 663 -15.46 47.85 -53.33
C ASN A 663 -16.74 48.61 -53.71
N ILE A 664 -16.60 49.92 -53.98
CA ILE A 664 -17.72 50.73 -54.46
C ILE A 664 -18.00 50.34 -55.91
N THR A 665 -18.88 49.35 -56.09
CA THR A 665 -19.23 48.80 -57.41
C THR A 665 -20.16 49.72 -58.21
N SER A 666 -20.88 50.62 -57.53
CA SER A 666 -21.62 51.71 -58.15
C SER A 666 -21.92 52.82 -57.15
N LEU A 667 -21.49 54.04 -57.43
CA LEU A 667 -22.07 55.24 -56.82
C LEU A 667 -23.38 55.54 -57.56
N ILE A 668 -24.51 55.49 -56.88
CA ILE A 668 -25.79 55.92 -57.45
C ILE A 668 -26.31 57.08 -56.60
N GLY A 669 -26.50 58.23 -57.25
CA GLY A 669 -26.88 59.48 -56.61
C GLY A 669 -25.98 60.63 -57.07
N GLY A 670 -26.38 61.30 -58.15
CA GLY A 670 -25.70 62.47 -58.70
C GLY A 670 -26.53 63.10 -59.82
N GLY A 671 -26.81 64.40 -59.70
CA GLY A 671 -27.58 65.22 -60.63
C GLY A 671 -27.66 66.67 -60.12
N ASP A 672 -28.16 67.61 -60.93
CA ASP A 672 -28.27 69.02 -60.52
C ASP A 672 -29.21 69.18 -59.32
N ILE A 673 -28.68 69.75 -58.23
CA ILE A 673 -29.39 69.87 -56.95
C ILE A 673 -29.75 71.33 -56.71
N CYS A 674 -31.01 71.59 -56.34
CA CYS A 674 -31.42 72.90 -55.85
C CYS A 674 -30.82 73.17 -54.45
N PRO A 675 -30.47 74.43 -54.12
CA PRO A 675 -30.05 74.77 -52.77
C PRO A 675 -31.10 74.37 -51.71
N ALA A 676 -30.64 73.71 -50.64
CA ALA A 676 -31.41 73.26 -49.45
C ALA A 676 -32.16 71.92 -49.51
N ALA A 677 -31.92 71.04 -50.49
CA ALA A 677 -32.40 69.66 -50.45
C ALA A 677 -31.39 68.71 -49.77
N SER A 678 -31.85 67.78 -48.92
CA SER A 678 -31.05 66.66 -48.40
C SER A 678 -31.13 65.46 -49.36
N HIS A 679 -29.99 64.84 -49.64
CA HIS A 679 -29.90 63.67 -50.52
C HIS A 679 -29.09 62.57 -49.85
N GLU A 680 -29.56 61.33 -49.93
CA GLU A 680 -28.78 60.17 -49.53
C GLU A 680 -27.91 59.73 -50.71
N ILE A 681 -26.61 59.61 -50.45
CA ILE A 681 -25.69 58.89 -51.32
C ILE A 681 -25.52 57.52 -50.67
N SER A 682 -25.93 56.46 -51.34
CA SER A 682 -25.61 55.08 -50.93
C SER A 682 -24.42 54.60 -51.75
N ALA A 683 -23.37 54.14 -51.08
CA ALA A 683 -22.17 53.56 -51.69
C ALA A 683 -22.04 52.07 -51.35
#